data_AF-A0A9P3LEF9-F1
#
_entry.id   AF-A0A9P3LEF9-F1
#
_cell.length_a   1.000
_cell.length_b   1.000
_cell.length_c   1.000
_cell.angle_alpha   90.00
_cell.angle_beta   90.00
_cell.angle_gamma   90.00
#
_symmetry.space_group_name_H-M   'P 1'
#
loop_
_entity.id
_entity.type
_entity.pdbx_description
1 polymer ?
#
loop_
_entity_poly.entity_id
_entity_poly.type
_entity_poly.pdbx_seq_one_letter_code
_entity_poly.pdbx_strand_id
1 'polypeptide(L)'
;MPLPLRSTTLTAAVYGNGIRVHTKTSEGFVREVGNDTTRKQFADAMRRGDVGVVNHSDGWFTGDAAFQCNPESALCSFGWGDSSLSVFCQDEFGNIRERRFSGALGWELTDFVEENTLMGTNIAVVYSADASRVVLFFQDADGDICARTAHNGVFELSSVAIGRGPLGCGIGATAWDDLREIRLYFQDEFFRICEYQGTFGGKFQNLGTQFPFVYDYCVGDITAVSWNEGAQIRLYIQDKYNSIVEWAHSYQKWTQGTFKAAALPNADIIAFVRDSYPVPGYSLFVIWAGQDQKLYQSVWSTLQTGWSAPHEIASVRSTGNVVGQFVGDYFSDEDENTDRKAITLVQVCVNGGAVVGLALAYTDQTTTGWHGSGLGTVHEFALADTEDITTISYVEDAERLLGLSFTTSKGNQSPWYGAQGLESNTLTWTFGGHALGGFYGTADSVLRGLAPIWTTRIRGIDAGRLAELLRRALALAASVRESDAVFGALRVRADAYRTRPRAGLGEAAAKVMDGVVGTARSIEYLYDLETAHRRARLGPDADRRSNLRAQTGIAKTSADEVEFALKRLSEEYTAIHSEGNSLAHDVDAAYTRVQRDTTALQIFFAQIVTTIRDIEATMESLATSIALSEDEEADARAKEQKQRALTERAAKADLLNVSRYNRLLESAQKDLGEATKRTADFKAQQARLADDKDKLRAFRAEAEAALARIEATRVSLHVLISDEKASQLSSAALSESLAAIYKSTIPLDDHTKARGFAAALLAVIRHALSIELLRTQLRFDAAKLELVLSDIANSAY
;
A
#
# COMPACT_ATOMS: atom_id res chain seq x y z
N MET A 1 -6.71 -16.26 -13.66
CA MET A 1 -5.53 -16.93 -13.10
C MET A 1 -4.79 -15.90 -12.29
N PRO A 2 -4.35 -16.14 -11.05
CA PRO A 2 -3.37 -15.24 -10.44
C PRO A 2 -2.11 -15.27 -11.32
N LEU A 3 -1.67 -14.10 -11.78
CA LEU A 3 -0.43 -13.98 -12.56
C LEU A 3 0.74 -14.53 -11.72
N PRO A 4 1.76 -15.14 -12.35
CA PRO A 4 3.02 -15.40 -11.67
C PRO A 4 3.49 -14.16 -10.91
N LEU A 5 4.06 -14.34 -9.73
CA LEU A 5 4.62 -13.27 -8.91
C LEU A 5 5.37 -12.26 -9.79
N ARG A 6 4.90 -11.00 -9.81
CA ARG A 6 5.51 -9.93 -10.61
C ARG A 6 6.89 -9.63 -10.08
N SER A 7 7.89 -10.26 -10.71
CA SER A 7 9.27 -10.14 -10.32
C SER A 7 9.78 -8.71 -10.55
N THR A 8 9.36 -8.07 -11.65
CA THR A 8 9.59 -6.65 -11.94
C THR A 8 8.28 -5.96 -12.23
N THR A 9 8.06 -4.80 -11.62
CA THR A 9 7.02 -3.86 -12.08
C THR A 9 7.64 -2.54 -12.48
N LEU A 10 7.09 -1.88 -13.49
CA LEU A 10 7.61 -0.61 -14.02
C LEU A 10 6.49 0.37 -14.35
N THR A 11 6.72 1.64 -14.02
CA THR A 11 5.85 2.77 -14.38
C THR A 11 6.69 4.01 -14.71
N ALA A 12 6.15 4.97 -15.47
CA ALA A 12 6.82 6.25 -15.69
C ALA A 12 5.93 7.44 -15.33
N ALA A 13 6.57 8.49 -14.84
CA ALA A 13 5.97 9.80 -14.63
C ALA A 13 6.68 10.79 -15.56
N VAL A 14 5.90 11.46 -16.40
CA VAL A 14 6.38 12.53 -17.29
C VAL A 14 5.92 13.86 -16.73
N TYR A 15 6.85 14.80 -16.57
CA TYR A 15 6.59 16.11 -15.97
C TYR A 15 7.48 17.18 -16.60
N GLY A 16 7.32 18.45 -16.21
CA GLY A 16 7.97 19.58 -16.88
C GLY A 16 9.50 19.44 -17.02
N ASN A 17 10.13 18.89 -15.97
CA ASN A 17 11.58 18.77 -15.88
C ASN A 17 12.16 17.45 -16.39
N GLY A 18 11.35 16.49 -16.82
CA GLY A 18 11.89 15.24 -17.37
C GLY A 18 10.96 14.05 -17.29
N ILE A 19 11.59 12.89 -17.27
CA ILE A 19 10.96 11.57 -17.14
C ILE A 19 11.56 10.91 -15.90
N ARG A 20 10.71 10.30 -15.06
CA ARG A 20 11.12 9.33 -14.04
C ARG A 20 10.48 7.98 -14.34
N VAL A 21 11.28 6.93 -14.34
CA VAL A 21 10.85 5.53 -14.45
C VAL A 21 11.06 4.90 -13.08
N HIS A 22 9.99 4.37 -12.49
CA HIS A 22 10.07 3.65 -11.23
C HIS A 22 10.05 2.16 -11.53
N THR A 23 10.95 1.42 -10.90
CA THR A 23 11.00 -0.05 -10.97
C THR A 23 10.93 -0.64 -9.58
N LYS A 24 10.44 -1.87 -9.46
CA LYS A 24 10.38 -2.59 -8.19
C LYS A 24 11.23 -3.85 -8.26
N THR A 25 11.94 -4.15 -7.16
CA THR A 25 12.63 -5.43 -6.97
C THR A 25 11.67 -6.56 -6.62
N SER A 26 12.14 -7.81 -6.66
CA SER A 26 11.37 -8.95 -6.15
C SER A 26 11.10 -8.86 -4.64
N GLU A 27 11.82 -8.02 -3.91
CA GLU A 27 11.62 -7.77 -2.47
C GLU A 27 10.66 -6.59 -2.20
N GLY A 28 10.11 -5.99 -3.26
CA GLY A 28 9.22 -4.85 -3.15
C GLY A 28 9.93 -3.51 -2.99
N PHE A 29 11.24 -3.44 -3.18
CA PHE A 29 12.00 -2.18 -3.09
C PHE A 29 11.87 -1.38 -4.40
N VAL A 30 11.32 -0.17 -4.31
CA VAL A 30 11.14 0.72 -5.45
C VAL A 30 12.40 1.56 -5.66
N ARG A 31 12.85 1.60 -6.92
CA ARG A 31 14.00 2.35 -7.44
C ARG A 31 13.56 3.30 -8.54
N GLU A 32 14.33 4.35 -8.77
CA GLU A 32 14.08 5.33 -9.82
C GLU A 32 15.23 5.38 -10.83
N VAL A 33 14.86 5.59 -12.09
CA VAL A 33 15.77 5.95 -13.19
C VAL A 33 15.20 7.22 -13.83
N GLY A 34 16.00 8.27 -13.94
CA GLY A 34 15.58 9.58 -14.42
C GLY A 34 16.25 10.00 -15.72
N ASN A 35 15.58 10.89 -16.46
CA ASN A 35 16.15 11.64 -17.57
C ASN A 35 15.64 13.09 -17.49
N ASP A 36 16.55 14.06 -17.32
CA ASP A 36 16.23 15.47 -17.06
C ASP A 36 16.06 16.31 -18.35
N THR A 37 15.75 15.66 -19.48
CA THR A 37 15.42 16.38 -20.71
C THR A 37 14.07 17.07 -20.55
N THR A 38 14.12 18.34 -20.18
CA THR A 38 12.95 19.22 -19.99
C THR A 38 12.08 19.29 -21.25
N ARG A 39 10.80 19.65 -21.10
CA ARG A 39 9.90 19.84 -22.25
C ARG A 39 10.46 20.85 -23.26
N LYS A 40 11.11 21.91 -22.78
CA LYS A 40 11.75 22.94 -23.64
C LYS A 40 12.91 22.36 -24.44
N GLN A 41 13.83 21.62 -23.80
CA GLN A 41 14.96 20.99 -24.49
C GLN A 41 14.48 19.99 -25.54
N PHE A 42 13.46 19.18 -25.21
CA PHE A 42 12.83 18.26 -26.14
C PHE A 42 12.23 18.98 -27.35
N ALA A 43 11.45 20.05 -27.13
CA ALA A 43 10.87 20.86 -28.22
C ALA A 43 11.95 21.53 -29.08
N ASP A 44 13.02 22.05 -28.47
CA ASP A 44 14.14 22.65 -29.19
C ASP A 44 14.92 21.61 -30.01
N ALA A 45 15.08 20.38 -29.51
CA ALA A 45 15.67 19.27 -30.24
C ALA A 45 14.81 18.84 -31.43
N MET A 46 13.49 18.72 -31.23
CA MET A 46 12.53 18.45 -32.31
C MET A 46 12.62 19.51 -33.42
N ARG A 47 12.74 20.80 -33.04
CA ARG A 47 12.92 21.90 -34.01
C ARG A 47 14.21 21.77 -34.83
N ARG A 48 15.29 21.30 -34.20
CA ARG A 48 16.60 21.12 -34.86
C ARG A 48 16.72 19.81 -35.65
N GLY A 49 15.76 18.89 -35.51
CA GLY A 49 15.89 17.54 -36.05
C GLY A 49 16.94 16.69 -35.32
N ASP A 50 17.18 16.99 -34.03
CA ASP A 50 18.19 16.33 -33.21
C ASP A 50 17.68 15.00 -32.64
N VAL A 51 17.80 13.95 -33.44
CA VAL A 51 17.28 12.61 -33.15
C VAL A 51 17.84 12.02 -31.86
N GLY A 52 19.09 12.33 -31.48
CA GLY A 52 19.71 11.78 -30.26
C GLY A 52 19.00 12.23 -28.99
N VAL A 53 18.73 13.54 -28.89
CA VAL A 53 17.98 14.11 -27.76
C VAL A 53 16.51 13.69 -27.81
N VAL A 54 15.90 13.62 -29.00
CA VAL A 54 14.51 13.19 -29.16
C VAL A 54 14.30 11.73 -28.77
N ASN A 55 15.28 10.88 -29.03
CA ASN A 55 15.24 9.47 -28.68
C ASN A 55 15.67 9.20 -27.24
N HIS A 56 16.19 10.20 -26.52
CA HIS A 56 16.74 10.05 -25.19
C HIS A 56 17.76 8.91 -25.09
N SER A 57 18.63 8.78 -26.10
CA SER A 57 19.71 7.78 -26.08
C SER A 57 20.81 8.09 -25.06
N ASP A 58 20.77 9.28 -24.44
CA ASP A 58 21.72 9.74 -23.45
C ASP A 58 20.99 10.44 -22.29
N GLY A 59 21.71 10.62 -21.18
CA GLY A 59 21.23 11.41 -20.04
C GLY A 59 20.32 10.67 -19.05
N TRP A 60 20.26 9.34 -19.14
CA TRP A 60 19.67 8.51 -18.10
C TRP A 60 20.59 8.42 -16.87
N PHE A 61 20.02 8.51 -15.67
CA PHE A 61 20.73 8.40 -14.40
C PHE A 61 19.88 7.66 -13.36
N THR A 62 20.51 7.09 -12.33
CA THR A 62 19.81 6.47 -11.20
C THR A 62 19.33 7.56 -10.25
N GLY A 63 18.04 7.57 -9.93
CA GLY A 63 17.44 8.51 -8.97
C GLY A 63 17.50 8.01 -7.52
N ASP A 64 17.02 8.85 -6.61
CA ASP A 64 17.11 8.62 -5.15
C ASP A 64 15.85 7.95 -4.55
N ALA A 65 14.86 7.57 -5.37
CA ALA A 65 13.68 6.88 -4.85
C ALA A 65 14.08 5.54 -4.21
N ALA A 66 13.77 5.41 -2.92
CA ALA A 66 14.12 4.28 -2.09
C ALA A 66 13.02 4.06 -1.05
N PHE A 67 11.99 3.31 -1.42
CA PHE A 67 10.95 2.89 -0.49
C PHE A 67 10.47 1.48 -0.77
N GLN A 68 9.92 0.83 0.25
CA GLN A 68 9.39 -0.51 0.15
C GLN A 68 7.87 -0.49 -0.08
N CYS A 69 7.41 -1.43 -0.90
CA CYS A 69 6.03 -1.78 -1.15
C CYS A 69 5.90 -3.31 -1.14
N ASN A 70 4.71 -3.85 -1.44
CA ASN A 70 4.51 -5.28 -1.54
C ASN A 70 5.31 -5.89 -2.71
N PRO A 71 6.02 -7.02 -2.52
CA PRO A 71 6.62 -7.79 -3.60
C PRO A 71 5.70 -8.12 -4.79
N GLU A 72 4.39 -8.17 -4.58
CA GLU A 72 3.40 -8.44 -5.63
C GLU A 72 2.82 -7.18 -6.27
N SER A 73 2.96 -6.02 -5.61
CA SER A 73 2.38 -4.73 -6.03
C SER A 73 2.70 -4.37 -7.48
N ALA A 74 1.72 -4.02 -8.29
CA ALA A 74 1.98 -3.21 -9.48
C ALA A 74 2.43 -1.79 -9.05
N LEU A 75 3.15 -1.09 -9.91
CA LEU A 75 3.44 0.33 -9.71
C LEU A 75 2.65 1.13 -10.74
N CYS A 76 2.15 2.28 -10.31
CA CYS A 76 1.61 3.28 -11.22
C CYS A 76 2.06 4.65 -10.77
N SER A 77 2.52 5.49 -11.69
CA SER A 77 3.06 6.80 -11.36
C SER A 77 2.57 7.83 -12.33
N PHE A 78 2.40 9.06 -11.84
CA PHE A 78 2.20 10.21 -12.70
C PHE A 78 2.95 11.41 -12.15
N GLY A 79 3.27 12.34 -13.06
CA GLY A 79 3.92 13.59 -12.72
C GLY A 79 2.91 14.74 -12.72
N TRP A 80 3.06 15.65 -11.77
CA TRP A 80 2.22 16.84 -11.69
C TRP A 80 3.05 18.08 -11.33
N GLY A 81 2.65 19.21 -11.92
CA GLY A 81 3.47 20.41 -11.92
C GLY A 81 4.86 20.18 -12.54
N ASP A 82 5.83 21.00 -12.12
CA ASP A 82 7.19 20.96 -12.67
C ASP A 82 8.14 20.02 -11.92
N SER A 83 7.77 19.56 -10.72
CA SER A 83 8.70 18.80 -9.86
C SER A 83 8.02 17.81 -8.90
N SER A 84 6.71 17.62 -8.99
CA SER A 84 5.99 16.71 -8.10
C SER A 84 5.63 15.42 -8.81
N LEU A 85 5.69 14.32 -8.07
CA LEU A 85 5.45 12.98 -8.58
C LEU A 85 4.58 12.25 -7.58
N SER A 86 3.73 11.36 -8.06
CA SER A 86 2.99 10.41 -7.23
C SER A 86 3.24 9.01 -7.74
N VAL A 87 3.44 8.07 -6.81
CA VAL A 87 3.56 6.63 -7.08
C VAL A 87 2.53 5.91 -6.23
N PHE A 88 1.66 5.16 -6.88
CA PHE A 88 0.75 4.22 -6.26
C PHE A 88 1.40 2.83 -6.24
N CYS A 89 1.33 2.21 -5.08
CA CYS A 89 1.76 0.84 -4.85
C CYS A 89 0.93 0.24 -3.71
N GLN A 90 0.82 -1.08 -3.68
CA GLN A 90 0.23 -1.80 -2.57
C GLN A 90 1.22 -1.89 -1.40
N ASP A 91 0.73 -1.68 -0.20
CA ASP A 91 1.45 -1.99 1.03
C ASP A 91 1.43 -3.49 1.33
N GLU A 92 2.05 -3.89 2.43
CA GLU A 92 2.10 -5.28 2.90
C GLU A 92 0.71 -5.92 3.13
N PHE A 93 -0.37 -5.14 3.20
CA PHE A 93 -1.76 -5.62 3.31
C PHE A 93 -2.42 -5.86 1.97
N GLY A 94 -1.81 -5.40 0.89
CA GLY A 94 -2.48 -5.31 -0.40
C GLY A 94 -3.41 -4.10 -0.48
N ASN A 95 -3.28 -3.09 0.38
CA ASN A 95 -4.01 -1.83 0.21
C ASN A 95 -3.22 -0.91 -0.72
N ILE A 96 -3.87 -0.24 -1.67
CA ILE A 96 -3.16 0.74 -2.52
C ILE A 96 -2.91 2.01 -1.69
N ARG A 97 -1.65 2.45 -1.69
CA ARG A 97 -1.17 3.67 -1.03
C ARG A 97 -0.56 4.61 -2.05
N GLU A 98 -0.61 5.91 -1.79
CA GLU A 98 0.09 6.92 -2.59
C GLU A 98 1.32 7.41 -1.82
N ARG A 99 2.48 7.32 -2.46
CA ARG A 99 3.68 8.06 -2.07
C ARG A 99 3.87 9.24 -3.01
N ARG A 100 4.11 10.40 -2.43
CA ARG A 100 4.22 11.67 -3.14
C ARG A 100 5.62 12.22 -2.95
N PHE A 101 6.26 12.60 -4.04
CA PHE A 101 7.49 13.36 -4.00
C PHE A 101 7.17 14.85 -4.03
N SER A 102 7.60 15.58 -3.01
CA SER A 102 7.63 17.04 -3.03
C SER A 102 9.08 17.52 -2.89
N GLY A 103 9.52 18.45 -3.73
CA GLY A 103 10.92 18.89 -3.75
C GLY A 103 11.45 19.43 -2.42
N ALA A 104 10.58 19.83 -1.49
CA ALA A 104 10.96 20.31 -0.16
C ALA A 104 11.07 19.18 0.89
N LEU A 105 10.25 18.13 0.80
CA LEU A 105 10.13 17.08 1.83
C LEU A 105 10.66 15.72 1.37
N GLY A 106 10.96 15.57 0.08
CA GLY A 106 11.29 14.28 -0.52
C GLY A 106 10.05 13.41 -0.71
N TRP A 107 10.22 12.09 -0.63
CA TRP A 107 9.14 11.12 -0.72
C TRP A 107 8.39 10.99 0.62
N GLU A 108 7.11 11.30 0.62
CA GLU A 108 6.21 11.15 1.77
C GLU A 108 5.07 10.17 1.46
N LEU A 109 4.61 9.44 2.48
CA LEU A 109 3.40 8.63 2.40
C LEU A 109 2.20 9.54 2.69
N THR A 110 1.24 9.60 1.78
CA THR A 110 0.02 10.39 1.97
C THR A 110 -1.01 9.67 2.84
N ASP A 111 -2.13 10.32 3.10
CA ASP A 111 -3.30 9.75 3.76
C ASP A 111 -4.18 8.90 2.81
N PHE A 112 -3.85 8.81 1.51
CA PHE A 112 -4.58 7.95 0.58
C PHE A 112 -4.43 6.46 0.93
N VAL A 113 -5.58 5.78 1.04
CA VAL A 113 -5.70 4.33 1.24
C VAL A 113 -6.88 3.82 0.44
N GLU A 114 -6.64 2.86 -0.46
CA GLU A 114 -7.68 2.01 -1.01
C GLU A 114 -7.62 0.64 -0.33
N GLU A 115 -8.67 0.29 0.39
CA GLU A 115 -8.83 -1.03 1.00
C GLU A 115 -9.54 -1.98 0.03
N ASN A 116 -9.57 -3.28 0.36
CA ASN A 116 -10.25 -4.31 -0.44
C ASN A 116 -9.72 -4.44 -1.88
N THR A 117 -8.44 -4.16 -2.13
CA THR A 117 -7.86 -4.34 -3.48
C THR A 117 -7.31 -5.75 -3.66
N LEU A 118 -7.39 -6.28 -4.88
CA LEU A 118 -6.77 -7.56 -5.20
C LEU A 118 -5.25 -7.44 -5.08
N MET A 119 -4.61 -8.32 -4.31
CA MET A 119 -3.15 -8.35 -4.22
C MET A 119 -2.53 -8.54 -5.61
N GLY A 120 -1.57 -7.68 -5.97
CA GLY A 120 -0.95 -7.67 -7.28
C GLY A 120 -1.83 -7.13 -8.41
N THR A 121 -2.94 -6.44 -8.10
CA THR A 121 -3.76 -5.77 -9.11
C THR A 121 -2.91 -4.82 -9.96
N ASN A 122 -3.17 -4.80 -11.27
CA ASN A 122 -2.74 -3.69 -12.11
C ASN A 122 -3.33 -2.38 -11.61
N ILE A 123 -2.60 -1.29 -11.82
CA ILE A 123 -3.02 0.05 -11.47
C ILE A 123 -2.81 0.94 -12.69
N ALA A 124 -3.86 1.64 -13.10
CA ALA A 124 -3.77 2.66 -14.15
C ALA A 124 -4.19 4.01 -13.61
N VAL A 125 -3.57 5.08 -14.11
CA VAL A 125 -3.94 6.44 -13.73
C VAL A 125 -4.06 7.32 -14.96
N VAL A 126 -5.09 8.16 -14.97
CA VAL A 126 -5.22 9.28 -15.91
C VAL A 126 -5.44 10.56 -15.12
N TYR A 127 -4.92 11.67 -15.61
CA TYR A 127 -4.93 12.94 -14.89
C TYR A 127 -5.11 14.13 -15.85
N SER A 128 -5.65 15.23 -15.32
CA SER A 128 -5.69 16.53 -16.02
C SER A 128 -4.28 17.07 -16.24
N ALA A 129 -4.09 18.00 -17.17
CA ALA A 129 -2.75 18.54 -17.46
C ALA A 129 -2.06 19.19 -16.23
N ASP A 130 -2.85 19.72 -15.30
CA ASP A 130 -2.42 20.29 -14.02
C ASP A 130 -2.51 19.31 -12.84
N ALA A 131 -2.99 18.08 -13.09
CA ALA A 131 -3.38 17.06 -12.11
C ALA A 131 -4.33 17.52 -11.00
N SER A 132 -5.08 18.61 -11.20
CA SER A 132 -6.21 18.99 -10.34
C SER A 132 -7.32 17.94 -10.35
N ARG A 133 -7.34 17.04 -11.34
CA ARG A 133 -8.26 15.92 -11.46
C ARG A 133 -7.48 14.66 -11.79
N VAL A 134 -7.72 13.59 -11.04
CA VAL A 134 -7.06 12.29 -11.20
C VAL A 134 -8.12 11.19 -11.16
N VAL A 135 -7.98 10.17 -11.98
CA VAL A 135 -8.76 8.93 -11.89
C VAL A 135 -7.79 7.76 -11.79
N LEU A 136 -7.88 7.04 -10.68
CA LEU A 136 -7.14 5.80 -10.40
C LEU A 136 -8.03 4.61 -10.72
N PHE A 137 -7.52 3.64 -11.48
CA PHE A 137 -8.20 2.38 -11.78
C PHE A 137 -7.43 1.21 -11.19
N PHE A 138 -8.15 0.25 -10.63
CA PHE A 138 -7.60 -0.96 -10.03
C PHE A 138 -8.66 -2.06 -10.01
N GLN A 139 -8.29 -3.29 -9.65
CA GLN A 139 -9.20 -4.39 -9.43
C GLN A 139 -9.37 -4.65 -7.93
N ASP A 140 -10.61 -4.73 -7.47
CA ASP A 140 -10.90 -5.10 -6.09
C ASP A 140 -10.78 -6.61 -5.84
N ALA A 141 -10.83 -7.02 -4.57
CA ALA A 141 -10.71 -8.43 -4.19
C ALA A 141 -11.84 -9.33 -4.73
N ASP A 142 -12.98 -8.75 -5.13
CA ASP A 142 -14.11 -9.45 -5.74
C ASP A 142 -13.93 -9.60 -7.27
N GLY A 143 -12.92 -8.95 -7.85
CA GLY A 143 -12.57 -9.00 -9.26
C GLY A 143 -13.22 -7.91 -10.11
N ASP A 144 -13.92 -6.96 -9.48
CA ASP A 144 -14.47 -5.79 -10.17
C ASP A 144 -13.36 -4.76 -10.43
N ILE A 145 -13.37 -4.20 -11.64
CA ILE A 145 -12.54 -3.07 -12.03
C ILE A 145 -13.20 -1.81 -11.49
N CYS A 146 -12.51 -1.15 -10.59
CA CYS A 146 -12.97 0.01 -9.84
C CYS A 146 -12.25 1.27 -10.30
N ALA A 147 -12.92 2.42 -10.15
CA ALA A 147 -12.34 3.73 -10.32
C ALA A 147 -12.50 4.58 -9.07
N ARG A 148 -11.44 5.32 -8.72
CA ARG A 148 -11.46 6.33 -7.66
C ARG A 148 -10.95 7.66 -8.18
N THR A 149 -11.72 8.71 -7.96
CA THR A 149 -11.45 10.06 -8.45
C THR A 149 -10.81 10.91 -7.35
N ALA A 150 -9.94 11.84 -7.74
CA ALA A 150 -9.42 12.89 -6.88
C ALA A 150 -9.64 14.27 -7.49
N HIS A 151 -9.93 15.25 -6.64
CA HIS A 151 -9.98 16.66 -7.01
C HIS A 151 -9.04 17.47 -6.11
N ASN A 152 -8.12 18.21 -6.71
CA ASN A 152 -7.08 19.00 -6.05
C ASN A 152 -6.29 18.20 -5.01
N GLY A 153 -5.91 16.97 -5.39
CA GLY A 153 -5.14 16.07 -4.53
C GLY A 153 -5.94 15.38 -3.42
N VAL A 154 -7.25 15.59 -3.34
CA VAL A 154 -8.15 14.94 -2.38
C VAL A 154 -8.97 13.86 -3.09
N PHE A 155 -8.74 12.60 -2.73
CA PHE A 155 -9.50 11.46 -3.25
C PHE A 155 -10.90 11.38 -2.64
N GLU A 156 -11.88 10.97 -3.43
CA GLU A 156 -13.23 10.64 -2.94
C GLU A 156 -13.17 9.49 -1.93
N LEU A 157 -14.15 9.38 -1.03
CA LEU A 157 -14.13 8.37 0.03
C LEU A 157 -14.37 6.94 -0.47
N SER A 158 -14.99 6.78 -1.64
CA SER A 158 -15.41 5.49 -2.17
C SER A 158 -15.03 5.33 -3.63
N SER A 159 -14.73 4.10 -4.02
CA SER A 159 -14.52 3.70 -5.41
C SER A 159 -15.83 3.28 -6.08
N VAL A 160 -15.87 3.34 -7.41
CA VAL A 160 -17.02 2.96 -8.23
C VAL A 160 -16.64 1.77 -9.11
N ALA A 161 -17.37 0.66 -8.98
CA ALA A 161 -17.24 -0.50 -9.86
C ALA A 161 -17.72 -0.17 -11.28
N ILE A 162 -16.91 -0.54 -12.29
CA ILE A 162 -17.14 -0.28 -13.71
C ILE A 162 -17.59 -1.54 -14.45
N GLY A 163 -16.93 -2.67 -14.17
CA GLY A 163 -17.19 -3.97 -14.79
C GLY A 163 -16.26 -5.01 -14.22
N ARG A 164 -16.46 -6.29 -14.57
CA ARG A 164 -15.71 -7.40 -14.00
C ARG A 164 -14.71 -7.99 -14.99
N GLY A 165 -13.52 -8.30 -14.51
CA GLY A 165 -12.47 -8.94 -15.30
C GLY A 165 -11.90 -10.18 -14.62
N PRO A 166 -11.09 -11.00 -15.31
CA PRO A 166 -10.33 -12.07 -14.71
C PRO A 166 -9.42 -11.49 -13.63
N LEU A 167 -9.24 -12.21 -12.52
CA LEU A 167 -8.35 -11.77 -11.44
C LEU A 167 -6.92 -11.54 -11.98
N GLY A 168 -6.37 -10.36 -11.72
CA GLY A 168 -5.05 -9.93 -12.14
C GLY A 168 -4.97 -9.43 -13.58
N CYS A 169 -6.09 -9.24 -14.30
CA CYS A 169 -6.03 -8.78 -15.69
C CYS A 169 -5.39 -7.39 -15.81
N GLY A 170 -4.72 -7.14 -16.93
CA GLY A 170 -4.18 -5.84 -17.31
C GLY A 170 -5.24 -4.76 -17.29
N ILE A 171 -4.86 -3.55 -16.87
CA ILE A 171 -5.72 -2.36 -16.88
C ILE A 171 -4.96 -1.25 -17.58
N GLY A 172 -5.45 -0.82 -18.74
CA GLY A 172 -4.90 0.29 -19.49
C GLY A 172 -5.89 1.44 -19.55
N ALA A 173 -5.44 2.66 -19.29
CA ALA A 173 -6.29 3.84 -19.39
C ALA A 173 -5.58 4.98 -20.12
N THR A 174 -6.35 5.76 -20.88
CA THR A 174 -5.88 7.00 -21.49
C THR A 174 -7.00 8.03 -21.52
N ALA A 175 -6.66 9.31 -21.55
CA ALA A 175 -7.64 10.38 -21.51
C ALA A 175 -7.16 11.62 -22.29
N TRP A 176 -8.13 12.44 -22.72
CA TRP A 176 -7.90 13.72 -23.40
C TRP A 176 -9.02 14.71 -23.04
N ASP A 177 -8.98 15.92 -23.61
CA ASP A 177 -9.88 17.03 -23.29
C ASP A 177 -10.05 17.23 -21.76
N ASP A 178 -8.93 17.21 -21.04
CA ASP A 178 -8.88 17.43 -19.59
C ASP A 178 -9.83 16.48 -18.82
N LEU A 179 -9.71 15.18 -19.09
CA LEU A 179 -10.55 14.09 -18.53
C LEU A 179 -12.05 14.18 -18.85
N ARG A 180 -12.44 14.95 -19.87
CA ARG A 180 -13.82 14.88 -20.41
C ARG A 180 -14.04 13.64 -21.27
N GLU A 181 -12.96 13.05 -21.77
CA GLU A 181 -12.99 11.78 -22.46
C GLU A 181 -11.93 10.87 -21.88
N ILE A 182 -12.38 9.74 -21.32
CA ILE A 182 -11.53 8.68 -20.78
C ILE A 182 -11.84 7.40 -21.54
N ARG A 183 -10.79 6.65 -21.91
CA ARG A 183 -10.88 5.28 -22.42
C ARG A 183 -10.18 4.34 -21.47
N LEU A 184 -10.88 3.28 -21.10
CA LEU A 184 -10.42 2.22 -20.20
C LEU A 184 -10.48 0.88 -20.92
N TYR A 185 -9.41 0.10 -20.78
CA TYR A 185 -9.21 -1.18 -21.43
C TYR A 185 -8.84 -2.24 -20.39
N PHE A 186 -9.58 -3.35 -20.37
CA PHE A 186 -9.29 -4.53 -19.57
C PHE A 186 -9.97 -5.75 -20.20
N GLN A 187 -9.61 -6.97 -19.76
CA GLN A 187 -10.28 -8.19 -20.21
C GLN A 187 -11.58 -8.45 -19.44
N ASP A 188 -12.63 -8.88 -20.12
CA ASP A 188 -13.81 -9.44 -19.46
C ASP A 188 -13.58 -10.88 -18.97
N GLU A 189 -14.54 -11.45 -18.25
CA GLU A 189 -14.51 -12.84 -17.76
C GLU A 189 -14.32 -13.90 -18.86
N PHE A 190 -14.45 -13.53 -20.14
CA PHE A 190 -14.23 -14.39 -21.31
C PHE A 190 -12.89 -14.11 -22.00
N PHE A 191 -11.95 -13.42 -21.33
CA PHE A 191 -10.62 -13.05 -21.81
C PHE A 191 -10.63 -12.12 -23.05
N ARG A 192 -11.76 -11.45 -23.33
CA ARG A 192 -11.86 -10.50 -24.43
C ARG A 192 -11.53 -9.10 -23.93
N ILE A 193 -10.63 -8.41 -24.63
CA ILE A 193 -10.33 -7.02 -24.35
C ILE A 193 -11.59 -6.19 -24.62
N CYS A 194 -12.01 -5.41 -23.64
CA CYS A 194 -13.16 -4.52 -23.71
C CYS A 194 -12.70 -3.06 -23.69
N GLU A 195 -13.45 -2.19 -24.35
CA GLU A 195 -13.25 -0.73 -24.31
C GLU A 195 -14.43 -0.09 -23.58
N TYR A 196 -14.14 0.68 -22.54
CA TYR A 196 -15.09 1.49 -21.81
C TYR A 196 -14.80 2.97 -22.05
N GLN A 197 -15.85 3.76 -22.23
CA GLN A 197 -15.81 5.22 -22.31
C GLN A 197 -16.41 5.83 -21.05
N GLY A 198 -15.76 6.84 -20.50
CA GLY A 198 -16.26 7.59 -19.34
C GLY A 198 -15.71 9.02 -19.29
N THR A 199 -16.07 9.74 -18.24
CA THR A 199 -15.61 11.10 -17.93
C THR A 199 -15.21 11.19 -16.46
N PHE A 200 -14.48 12.22 -16.05
CA PHE A 200 -14.20 12.47 -14.63
C PHE A 200 -15.51 12.58 -13.82
N GLY A 201 -15.66 11.74 -12.77
CA GLY A 201 -16.87 11.64 -11.93
C GLY A 201 -18.12 11.08 -12.64
N GLY A 202 -17.98 10.65 -13.89
CA GLY A 202 -19.09 10.12 -14.72
C GLY A 202 -19.24 8.61 -14.65
N LYS A 203 -20.27 8.09 -15.31
CA LYS A 203 -20.44 6.64 -15.50
C LYS A 203 -19.60 6.16 -16.67
N PHE A 204 -19.04 4.96 -16.54
CA PHE A 204 -18.37 4.26 -17.62
C PHE A 204 -19.36 3.39 -18.40
N GLN A 205 -19.28 3.43 -19.72
CA GLN A 205 -20.10 2.65 -20.64
C GLN A 205 -19.21 1.77 -21.51
N ASN A 206 -19.52 0.47 -21.57
CA ASN A 206 -18.89 -0.45 -22.51
C ASN A 206 -19.30 -0.08 -23.94
N LEU A 207 -18.34 0.12 -24.84
CA LEU A 207 -18.59 0.50 -26.22
C LEU A 207 -18.94 -0.68 -27.14
N GLY A 208 -18.76 -1.92 -26.67
CA GLY A 208 -18.94 -3.11 -27.49
C GLY A 208 -17.94 -3.19 -28.65
N THR A 209 -16.77 -2.54 -28.50
CA THR A 209 -15.71 -2.53 -29.52
C THR A 209 -15.30 -3.96 -29.85
N GLN A 210 -15.42 -4.32 -31.14
CA GLN A 210 -14.95 -5.60 -31.63
C GLN A 210 -13.49 -5.48 -32.03
N PHE A 211 -12.60 -5.82 -31.11
CA PHE A 211 -11.18 -5.91 -31.42
C PHE A 211 -10.93 -7.05 -32.43
N PRO A 212 -10.01 -6.86 -33.40
CA PRO A 212 -9.67 -7.89 -34.38
C PRO A 212 -8.79 -9.01 -33.81
N PHE A 213 -8.65 -9.07 -32.48
CA PHE A 213 -7.81 -10.01 -31.74
C PHE A 213 -8.54 -10.50 -30.50
N VAL A 214 -8.26 -11.75 -30.13
CA VAL A 214 -8.79 -12.41 -28.94
C VAL A 214 -7.64 -13.15 -28.29
N TYR A 215 -7.60 -13.11 -26.97
CA TYR A 215 -6.66 -13.87 -26.17
C TYR A 215 -7.42 -14.99 -25.47
N ASP A 216 -6.84 -16.17 -25.44
CA ASP A 216 -7.31 -17.34 -24.70
C ASP A 216 -6.71 -17.44 -23.30
N TYR A 217 -5.94 -16.43 -22.88
CA TYR A 217 -5.27 -16.33 -21.59
C TYR A 217 -5.48 -14.95 -20.95
N CYS A 218 -5.14 -14.85 -19.66
CA CYS A 218 -5.14 -13.58 -18.93
C CYS A 218 -3.95 -12.71 -19.37
N VAL A 219 -4.23 -11.60 -20.03
CA VAL A 219 -3.25 -10.57 -20.39
C VAL A 219 -2.83 -9.86 -19.11
N GLY A 220 -1.55 -9.97 -18.74
CA GLY A 220 -1.05 -9.47 -17.47
C GLY A 220 -0.92 -7.95 -17.39
N ASP A 221 -0.52 -7.29 -18.47
CA ASP A 221 -0.42 -5.84 -18.56
C ASP A 221 -1.02 -5.29 -19.86
N ILE A 222 -1.68 -4.15 -19.76
CA ILE A 222 -2.27 -3.41 -20.88
C ILE A 222 -1.90 -1.94 -20.67
N THR A 223 -1.11 -1.38 -21.57
CA THR A 223 -0.83 0.06 -21.55
C THR A 223 -1.58 0.76 -22.66
N ALA A 224 -2.29 1.84 -22.33
CA ALA A 224 -3.00 2.66 -23.29
C ALA A 224 -2.42 4.07 -23.34
N VAL A 225 -2.26 4.61 -24.55
CA VAL A 225 -1.83 6.00 -24.74
C VAL A 225 -2.56 6.60 -25.93
N SER A 226 -2.92 7.88 -25.84
CA SER A 226 -3.63 8.60 -26.87
C SER A 226 -3.02 9.98 -27.13
N TRP A 227 -3.28 10.51 -28.32
CA TRP A 227 -2.96 11.87 -28.72
C TRP A 227 -3.91 12.36 -29.79
N ASN A 228 -3.84 13.65 -30.13
CA ASN A 228 -4.71 14.29 -31.12
C ASN A 228 -6.20 14.10 -30.79
N GLU A 229 -6.60 14.44 -29.55
CA GLU A 229 -7.97 14.32 -29.03
C GLU A 229 -8.57 12.91 -29.22
N GLY A 230 -7.78 11.88 -28.95
CA GLY A 230 -8.21 10.48 -29.06
C GLY A 230 -8.37 9.96 -30.49
N ALA A 231 -8.07 10.77 -31.52
CA ALA A 231 -8.07 10.30 -32.91
C ALA A 231 -6.99 9.23 -33.16
N GLN A 232 -5.98 9.19 -32.30
CA GLN A 232 -4.93 8.19 -32.28
C GLN A 232 -4.86 7.58 -30.88
N ILE A 233 -5.04 6.26 -30.80
CA ILE A 233 -4.85 5.47 -29.57
C ILE A 233 -3.93 4.31 -29.89
N ARG A 234 -3.03 3.96 -28.98
CA ARG A 234 -2.21 2.75 -29.03
C ARG A 234 -2.44 1.94 -27.76
N LEU A 235 -2.58 0.62 -27.95
CA LEU A 235 -2.53 -0.36 -26.88
C LEU A 235 -1.25 -1.17 -27.03
N TYR A 236 -0.52 -1.32 -25.95
CA TYR A 236 0.62 -2.23 -25.85
C TYR A 236 0.24 -3.37 -24.94
N ILE A 237 0.41 -4.58 -25.45
CA ILE A 237 0.00 -5.82 -24.79
C ILE A 237 1.10 -6.85 -25.02
N GLN A 238 1.34 -7.71 -24.03
CA GLN A 238 2.20 -8.86 -24.21
C GLN A 238 1.44 -10.04 -24.84
N ASP A 239 1.95 -10.54 -25.97
CA ASP A 239 1.44 -11.76 -26.61
C ASP A 239 1.91 -13.04 -25.88
N LYS A 240 1.37 -14.19 -26.26
CA LYS A 240 1.73 -15.49 -25.68
C LYS A 240 3.18 -15.94 -25.92
N TYR A 241 3.91 -15.22 -26.77
CA TYR A 241 5.33 -15.44 -27.05
C TYR A 241 6.22 -14.47 -26.28
N ASN A 242 5.68 -13.87 -25.21
CA ASN A 242 6.35 -12.88 -24.38
C ASN A 242 6.83 -11.65 -25.18
N SER A 243 6.22 -11.37 -26.33
CA SER A 243 6.52 -10.18 -27.12
C SER A 243 5.50 -9.08 -26.86
N ILE A 244 5.97 -7.86 -26.65
CA ILE A 244 5.12 -6.68 -26.62
C ILE A 244 4.71 -6.37 -28.04
N VAL A 245 3.41 -6.27 -28.28
CA VAL A 245 2.82 -5.93 -29.57
C VAL A 245 1.97 -4.66 -29.44
N GLU A 246 1.97 -3.85 -30.50
CA GLU A 246 1.13 -2.66 -30.60
C GLU A 246 -0.17 -2.96 -31.35
N TRP A 247 -1.29 -2.48 -30.81
CA TRP A 247 -2.55 -2.31 -31.51
C TRP A 247 -2.85 -0.84 -31.68
N ALA A 248 -3.08 -0.42 -32.92
CA ALA A 248 -3.25 0.97 -33.29
C ALA A 248 -4.69 1.27 -33.68
N HIS A 249 -5.32 2.19 -32.97
CA HIS A 249 -6.53 2.87 -33.40
C HIS A 249 -6.14 4.14 -34.15
N SER A 250 -6.44 4.18 -35.44
CA SER A 250 -6.25 5.36 -36.28
C SER A 250 -7.52 5.64 -37.06
N TYR A 251 -8.15 6.80 -36.82
CA TYR A 251 -9.33 7.25 -37.56
C TYR A 251 -10.44 6.18 -37.68
N GLN A 252 -10.86 5.61 -36.54
CA GLN A 252 -11.99 4.66 -36.37
C GLN A 252 -11.70 3.17 -36.64
N LYS A 253 -10.47 2.78 -36.94
CA LYS A 253 -10.12 1.37 -37.13
C LYS A 253 -8.97 0.93 -36.25
N TRP A 254 -9.16 -0.19 -35.56
CA TRP A 254 -8.10 -0.95 -34.91
C TRP A 254 -7.36 -1.81 -35.94
N THR A 255 -6.03 -1.67 -35.99
CA THR A 255 -5.12 -2.48 -36.80
C THR A 255 -3.89 -2.84 -35.97
N GLN A 256 -3.21 -3.94 -36.30
CA GLN A 256 -1.93 -4.23 -35.68
C GLN A 256 -0.91 -3.16 -36.08
N GLY A 257 -0.21 -2.63 -35.08
CA GLY A 257 0.85 -1.64 -35.26
C GLY A 257 2.17 -2.28 -35.74
N THR A 258 3.22 -1.46 -35.81
CA THR A 258 4.54 -1.91 -36.26
C THR A 258 5.50 -2.20 -35.12
N PHE A 259 5.16 -1.81 -33.89
CA PHE A 259 5.98 -2.14 -32.73
C PHE A 259 5.86 -3.62 -32.38
N LYS A 260 7.01 -4.30 -32.30
CA LYS A 260 7.13 -5.62 -31.72
C LYS A 260 8.49 -5.75 -31.03
N ALA A 261 8.52 -6.11 -29.75
CA ALA A 261 9.75 -6.31 -29.00
C ALA A 261 9.65 -7.50 -28.06
N ALA A 262 10.71 -8.28 -27.92
CA ALA A 262 10.77 -9.36 -26.94
C ALA A 262 10.89 -8.78 -25.52
N ALA A 263 10.18 -9.37 -24.56
CA ALA A 263 10.16 -8.94 -23.17
C ALA A 263 10.18 -10.14 -22.21
N LEU A 264 10.43 -9.89 -20.93
CA LEU A 264 10.26 -10.90 -19.90
C LEU A 264 8.80 -11.36 -19.82
N PRO A 265 8.52 -12.60 -19.43
CA PRO A 265 7.14 -13.02 -19.25
C PRO A 265 6.41 -12.21 -18.17
N ASN A 266 5.17 -11.81 -18.46
CA ASN A 266 4.39 -10.84 -17.69
C ASN A 266 5.14 -9.52 -17.41
N ALA A 267 5.94 -9.07 -18.38
CA ALA A 267 6.61 -7.79 -18.28
C ALA A 267 5.56 -6.67 -18.29
N ASP A 268 5.67 -5.80 -17.31
CA ASP A 268 5.03 -4.50 -17.34
C ASP A 268 5.56 -3.68 -18.53
N ILE A 269 4.69 -2.85 -19.08
CA ILE A 269 4.90 -2.02 -20.26
C ILE A 269 4.49 -0.59 -19.88
N ILE A 270 5.28 0.38 -20.32
CA ILE A 270 4.91 1.79 -20.25
C ILE A 270 4.87 2.35 -21.65
N ALA A 271 3.88 3.18 -21.92
CA ALA A 271 3.88 4.04 -23.08
C ALA A 271 3.38 5.44 -22.72
N PHE A 272 4.01 6.46 -23.27
CA PHE A 272 3.58 7.85 -23.13
C PHE A 272 3.95 8.66 -24.36
N VAL A 273 3.22 9.76 -24.59
CA VAL A 273 3.50 10.71 -25.67
C VAL A 273 4.10 11.98 -25.08
N ARG A 274 5.18 12.48 -25.69
CA ARG A 274 5.68 13.85 -25.46
C ARG A 274 5.36 14.70 -26.68
N ASP A 275 4.62 15.78 -26.46
CA ASP A 275 4.44 16.81 -27.47
C ASP A 275 5.67 17.73 -27.56
N SER A 276 5.87 18.35 -28.72
CA SER A 276 6.95 19.31 -28.94
C SER A 276 6.46 20.76 -28.98
N TYR A 277 5.28 21.05 -28.41
CA TYR A 277 4.67 22.39 -28.45
C TYR A 277 5.66 23.48 -28.01
N PRO A 278 5.77 24.61 -28.75
CA PRO A 278 4.93 25.04 -29.88
C PRO A 278 5.33 24.49 -31.26
N VAL A 279 6.30 23.57 -31.34
CA VAL A 279 6.70 22.95 -32.60
C VAL A 279 5.69 21.86 -32.96
N PRO A 280 5.18 21.79 -34.20
CA PRO A 280 4.36 20.66 -34.63
C PRO A 280 5.17 19.36 -34.57
N GLY A 281 4.69 18.38 -33.82
CA GLY A 281 5.33 17.07 -33.69
C GLY A 281 5.07 16.43 -32.34
N TYR A 282 5.40 15.15 -32.25
CA TYR A 282 5.35 14.38 -31.02
C TYR A 282 6.29 13.17 -31.13
N SER A 283 6.64 12.63 -29.97
CA SER A 283 7.29 11.32 -29.87
C SER A 283 6.51 10.43 -28.92
N LEU A 284 6.39 9.17 -29.32
CA LEU A 284 5.80 8.08 -28.56
C LEU A 284 6.93 7.22 -28.01
N PHE A 285 6.93 7.05 -26.70
CA PHE A 285 7.91 6.27 -25.97
C PHE A 285 7.28 4.96 -25.55
N VAL A 286 8.02 3.86 -25.69
CA VAL A 286 7.68 2.57 -25.11
C VAL A 286 8.85 2.10 -24.28
N ILE A 287 8.60 1.77 -23.02
CA ILE A 287 9.61 1.28 -22.07
C ILE A 287 9.16 -0.08 -21.54
N TRP A 288 10.08 -1.04 -21.48
CA TRP A 288 9.78 -2.39 -20.99
C TRP A 288 10.99 -3.07 -20.38
N ALA A 289 10.74 -4.13 -19.61
CA ALA A 289 11.78 -5.05 -19.16
C ALA A 289 12.05 -6.09 -20.26
N GLY A 290 13.20 -5.98 -20.90
CA GLY A 290 13.69 -6.95 -21.86
C GLY A 290 14.03 -8.27 -21.20
N GLN A 291 14.12 -9.28 -22.04
CA GLN A 291 14.40 -10.67 -21.72
C GLN A 291 15.68 -10.89 -20.88
N ASP A 292 16.66 -10.01 -21.01
CA ASP A 292 17.91 -10.00 -20.24
C ASP A 292 17.83 -9.19 -18.93
N GLN A 293 16.62 -8.90 -18.44
CA GLN A 293 16.34 -8.08 -17.26
C GLN A 293 16.88 -6.63 -17.36
N LYS A 294 17.08 -6.13 -18.57
CA LYS A 294 17.38 -4.72 -18.79
C LYS A 294 16.12 -3.95 -19.12
N LEU A 295 16.06 -2.70 -18.69
CA LEU A 295 15.04 -1.77 -19.16
C LEU A 295 15.45 -1.27 -20.53
N TYR A 296 14.58 -1.47 -21.49
CA TYR A 296 14.72 -0.92 -22.82
C TYR A 296 13.72 0.19 -23.05
N GLN A 297 14.12 1.11 -23.92
CA GLN A 297 13.28 2.14 -24.47
C GLN A 297 13.32 2.04 -26.01
N SER A 298 12.19 2.29 -26.65
CA SER A 298 12.12 2.60 -28.08
C SER A 298 11.23 3.81 -28.29
N VAL A 299 11.57 4.61 -29.30
CA VAL A 299 10.89 5.88 -29.59
C VAL A 299 10.43 5.88 -31.04
N TRP A 300 9.17 6.20 -31.24
CA TRP A 300 8.65 6.62 -32.53
C TRP A 300 8.49 8.13 -32.50
N SER A 301 8.99 8.86 -33.50
CA SER A 301 8.84 10.31 -33.56
C SER A 301 8.38 10.74 -34.94
N THR A 302 7.71 11.89 -35.04
CA THR A 302 7.33 12.47 -36.34
C THR A 302 8.53 12.87 -37.20
N LEU A 303 9.76 12.86 -36.65
CA LEU A 303 11.00 13.09 -37.38
C LEU A 303 11.53 11.81 -38.06
N GLN A 304 11.05 10.64 -37.67
CA GLN A 304 11.51 9.34 -38.16
C GLN A 304 10.35 8.57 -38.81
N THR A 305 10.66 7.69 -39.75
CA THR A 305 9.66 6.88 -40.47
C THR A 305 9.31 5.57 -39.76
N GLY A 306 9.91 5.30 -38.60
CA GLY A 306 9.71 4.05 -37.85
C GLY A 306 10.24 4.15 -36.42
N TRP A 307 10.12 3.04 -35.69
CA TRP A 307 10.64 2.89 -34.33
C TRP A 307 12.17 2.94 -34.30
N SER A 308 12.73 3.63 -33.31
CA SER A 308 14.15 3.54 -33.01
C SER A 308 14.53 2.11 -32.60
N ALA A 309 15.79 1.73 -32.80
CA ALA A 309 16.30 0.51 -32.18
C ALA A 309 16.10 0.58 -30.65
N PRO A 310 15.81 -0.57 -29.99
CA PRO A 310 15.77 -0.64 -28.53
C PRO A 310 17.08 -0.13 -27.92
N HIS A 311 16.96 0.75 -26.93
CA HIS A 311 18.08 1.33 -26.20
C HIS A 311 17.99 0.96 -24.72
N GLU A 312 19.07 0.44 -24.16
CA GLU A 312 19.14 0.10 -22.72
C GLU A 312 19.18 1.40 -21.89
N ILE A 313 18.26 1.56 -20.95
CA ILE A 313 18.21 2.74 -20.05
C ILE A 313 18.65 2.41 -18.62
N ALA A 314 18.47 1.17 -18.18
CA ALA A 314 18.88 0.68 -16.87
C ALA A 314 18.88 -0.85 -16.81
N SER A 315 19.32 -1.42 -15.69
CA SER A 315 19.25 -2.85 -15.41
C SER A 315 18.41 -3.12 -14.17
N VAL A 316 17.47 -4.06 -14.28
CA VAL A 316 16.55 -4.45 -13.20
C VAL A 316 17.10 -5.65 -12.44
N ARG A 317 18.39 -5.63 -12.02
CA ARG A 317 19.17 -6.76 -11.43
C ARG A 317 18.63 -7.39 -10.13
N SER A 318 17.33 -7.36 -9.91
CA SER A 318 16.65 -7.63 -8.67
C SER A 318 15.56 -8.69 -8.78
N THR A 319 15.42 -9.36 -9.92
CA THR A 319 14.55 -10.53 -10.09
C THR A 319 15.27 -11.86 -9.86
N GLY A 320 16.41 -11.81 -9.17
CA GLY A 320 17.45 -12.83 -9.23
C GLY A 320 18.20 -12.70 -10.55
N ASN A 321 19.54 -12.69 -10.54
CA ASN A 321 20.29 -12.56 -11.79
C ASN A 321 19.86 -13.67 -12.77
N VAL A 322 19.55 -13.31 -14.02
CA VAL A 322 19.51 -14.32 -15.09
C VAL A 322 20.93 -14.81 -15.28
N VAL A 323 21.07 -16.13 -15.40
CA VAL A 323 22.33 -16.72 -15.84
C VAL A 323 22.36 -16.77 -17.37
N GLY A 324 23.42 -16.27 -18.00
CA GLY A 324 23.71 -16.40 -19.45
C GLY A 324 22.74 -15.74 -20.44
N GLN A 325 22.79 -16.15 -21.72
CA GLN A 325 22.04 -15.51 -22.82
C GLN A 325 20.56 -15.92 -22.81
N PHE A 326 19.65 -14.94 -22.92
CA PHE A 326 18.22 -15.15 -22.71
C PHE A 326 17.34 -14.84 -23.94
N VAL A 327 16.38 -15.72 -24.15
CA VAL A 327 15.28 -15.87 -25.11
C VAL A 327 14.21 -16.66 -24.33
N GLY A 328 13.19 -15.97 -23.79
CA GLY A 328 12.42 -16.41 -22.62
C GLY A 328 11.33 -17.43 -22.87
N ASP A 329 11.70 -18.71 -22.92
CA ASP A 329 10.75 -19.83 -22.93
C ASP A 329 10.48 -20.34 -21.50
N TYR A 330 9.24 -20.72 -21.22
CA TYR A 330 8.86 -21.34 -19.95
C TYR A 330 9.32 -22.80 -19.90
N PHE A 331 9.97 -23.19 -18.81
CA PHE A 331 10.39 -24.56 -18.48
C PHE A 331 9.49 -25.10 -17.36
N SER A 332 8.19 -24.95 -17.54
CA SER A 332 7.15 -25.68 -16.82
C SER A 332 6.52 -26.67 -17.78
N ASP A 333 5.69 -27.58 -17.29
CA ASP A 333 4.94 -28.51 -18.15
C ASP A 333 3.71 -27.85 -18.81
N GLU A 334 3.81 -26.53 -19.06
CA GLU A 334 2.80 -25.69 -19.70
C GLU A 334 1.46 -25.59 -18.94
N ASP A 335 1.37 -26.10 -17.72
CA ASP A 335 0.17 -25.89 -16.90
C ASP A 335 0.09 -24.46 -16.39
N GLU A 336 -1.07 -23.86 -16.66
CA GLU A 336 -1.45 -22.53 -16.27
C GLU A 336 -1.45 -22.30 -14.74
N ASN A 337 -1.44 -23.37 -13.94
CA ASN A 337 -1.44 -23.27 -12.47
C ASN A 337 -0.29 -24.05 -11.82
N THR A 338 0.86 -23.39 -11.73
CA THR A 338 2.07 -23.91 -11.05
C THR A 338 1.87 -24.20 -9.55
N ASP A 339 0.83 -23.67 -8.91
CA ASP A 339 0.52 -23.99 -7.50
C ASP A 339 -0.10 -25.39 -7.32
N ARG A 340 -0.70 -26.00 -8.36
CA ARG A 340 -1.44 -27.28 -8.23
C ARG A 340 -0.57 -28.51 -8.07
N LYS A 341 0.69 -28.46 -8.50
CA LYS A 341 1.59 -29.62 -8.52
C LYS A 341 2.99 -29.23 -8.09
N ALA A 342 3.60 -30.05 -7.26
CA ALA A 342 4.98 -29.80 -6.87
C ALA A 342 5.93 -30.67 -7.65
N ILE A 343 7.13 -30.12 -7.80
CA ILE A 343 8.29 -30.82 -8.31
C ILE A 343 8.59 -31.99 -7.37
N THR A 344 8.56 -33.21 -7.89
CA THR A 344 8.96 -34.43 -7.17
C THR A 344 10.37 -34.86 -7.53
N LEU A 345 10.87 -34.43 -8.69
CA LEU A 345 12.18 -34.80 -9.19
C LEU A 345 12.74 -33.65 -10.04
N VAL A 346 13.99 -33.28 -9.77
CA VAL A 346 14.77 -32.46 -10.69
C VAL A 346 15.85 -33.32 -11.32
N GLN A 347 15.90 -33.31 -12.66
CA GLN A 347 16.96 -33.95 -13.43
C GLN A 347 17.86 -32.86 -14.03
N VAL A 348 19.15 -32.92 -13.75
CA VAL A 348 20.15 -31.96 -14.23
C VAL A 348 21.18 -32.69 -15.10
N CYS A 349 21.32 -32.27 -16.34
CA CYS A 349 22.30 -32.81 -17.27
C CYS A 349 23.56 -31.93 -17.27
N VAL A 350 24.71 -32.54 -17.05
CA VAL A 350 26.02 -31.88 -16.99
C VAL A 350 26.91 -32.41 -18.10
N ASN A 351 27.56 -31.50 -18.84
CA ASN A 351 28.55 -31.85 -19.85
C ASN A 351 29.74 -30.88 -19.79
N GLY A 352 30.96 -31.41 -19.76
CA GLY A 352 32.18 -30.61 -19.67
C GLY A 352 32.27 -29.73 -18.42
N GLY A 353 31.57 -30.10 -17.34
CA GLY A 353 31.50 -29.31 -16.10
C GLY A 353 30.51 -28.16 -16.10
N ALA A 354 29.72 -27.96 -17.16
CA ALA A 354 28.62 -27.01 -17.19
C ALA A 354 27.26 -27.71 -17.16
N VAL A 355 26.25 -27.05 -16.60
CA VAL A 355 24.85 -27.51 -16.67
C VAL A 355 24.33 -27.22 -18.08
N VAL A 356 24.02 -28.28 -18.83
CA VAL A 356 23.62 -28.18 -20.23
C VAL A 356 22.16 -28.51 -20.48
N GLY A 357 21.44 -29.06 -19.49
CA GLY A 357 20.02 -29.32 -19.59
C GLY A 357 19.35 -29.55 -18.25
N LEU A 358 18.04 -29.31 -18.20
CA LEU A 358 17.21 -29.55 -17.01
C LEU A 358 15.85 -30.15 -17.41
N ALA A 359 15.33 -31.06 -16.59
CA ALA A 359 13.96 -31.55 -16.67
C ALA A 359 13.34 -31.68 -15.27
N LEU A 360 12.02 -31.52 -15.17
CA LEU A 360 11.26 -31.58 -13.93
C LEU A 360 10.18 -32.65 -14.04
N ALA A 361 9.94 -33.40 -12.96
CA ALA A 361 8.74 -34.21 -12.80
C ALA A 361 7.88 -33.68 -11.66
N TYR A 362 6.57 -33.85 -11.78
CA TYR A 362 5.60 -33.30 -10.84
C TYR A 362 4.72 -34.39 -10.20
N THR A 363 3.97 -34.04 -9.15
CA THR A 363 3.11 -34.99 -8.42
C THR A 363 1.91 -35.53 -9.17
N ASP A 364 1.43 -34.82 -10.18
CA ASP A 364 0.41 -35.29 -11.12
C ASP A 364 1.00 -36.20 -12.21
N GLN A 365 2.27 -36.59 -12.05
CA GLN A 365 3.02 -37.49 -12.93
C GLN A 365 3.36 -36.88 -14.29
N THR A 366 3.11 -35.60 -14.51
CA THR A 366 3.61 -34.89 -15.68
C THR A 366 5.11 -34.65 -15.56
N THR A 367 5.77 -34.46 -16.70
CA THR A 367 7.18 -34.15 -16.79
C THR A 367 7.40 -33.08 -17.84
N THR A 368 8.33 -32.16 -17.60
CA THR A 368 8.83 -31.31 -18.68
C THR A 368 9.69 -32.14 -19.63
N GLY A 369 9.80 -31.69 -20.88
CA GLY A 369 10.89 -32.14 -21.75
C GLY A 369 12.26 -31.72 -21.20
N TRP A 370 13.33 -32.20 -21.82
CA TRP A 370 14.66 -31.64 -21.59
C TRP A 370 14.72 -30.22 -22.15
N HIS A 371 14.95 -29.25 -21.27
CA HIS A 371 15.27 -27.89 -21.67
C HIS A 371 16.80 -27.76 -21.74
N GLY A 372 17.32 -27.77 -22.97
CA GLY A 372 18.74 -27.85 -23.30
C GLY A 372 19.07 -29.22 -23.87
N SER A 373 20.21 -29.79 -23.48
CA SER A 373 20.64 -31.12 -23.93
C SER A 373 20.54 -32.16 -22.82
N GLY A 374 19.90 -33.29 -23.13
CA GLY A 374 20.00 -34.54 -22.36
C GLY A 374 21.24 -35.37 -22.69
N LEU A 375 22.15 -34.86 -23.54
CA LEU A 375 23.40 -35.52 -23.92
C LEU A 375 24.54 -35.08 -22.98
N GLY A 376 24.68 -35.83 -21.89
CA GLY A 376 25.68 -35.62 -20.84
C GLY A 376 25.50 -36.58 -19.67
N THR A 377 26.12 -36.27 -18.54
CA THR A 377 25.88 -37.01 -17.29
C THR A 377 24.61 -36.46 -16.65
N VAL A 378 23.57 -37.30 -16.56
CA VAL A 378 22.30 -36.94 -15.91
C VAL A 378 22.41 -37.23 -14.42
N HIS A 379 22.04 -36.24 -13.62
CA HIS A 379 21.91 -36.33 -12.17
C HIS A 379 20.47 -36.11 -11.75
N GLU A 380 20.09 -36.74 -10.65
CA GLU A 380 18.73 -36.71 -10.12
C GLU A 380 18.70 -36.16 -8.70
N PHE A 381 17.69 -35.34 -8.41
CA PHE A 381 17.35 -34.86 -7.08
C PHE A 381 15.87 -35.14 -6.82
N ALA A 382 15.58 -36.27 -6.17
CA ALA A 382 14.22 -36.61 -5.78
C ALA A 382 13.84 -35.88 -4.48
N LEU A 383 12.67 -35.26 -4.47
CA LEU A 383 12.09 -34.60 -3.30
C LEU A 383 11.16 -35.57 -2.58
N ALA A 384 11.08 -35.48 -1.25
CA ALA A 384 10.03 -36.17 -0.52
C ALA A 384 8.64 -35.54 -0.79
N ASP A 385 7.55 -36.30 -0.61
CA ASP A 385 6.17 -35.84 -0.89
C ASP A 385 5.75 -34.55 -0.15
N THR A 386 6.48 -34.18 0.90
CA THR A 386 6.23 -33.05 1.81
C THR A 386 7.33 -31.99 1.77
N GLU A 387 8.07 -31.94 0.67
CA GLU A 387 9.25 -31.10 0.52
C GLU A 387 9.13 -30.27 -0.76
N ASP A 388 9.50 -28.99 -0.67
CA ASP A 388 9.60 -28.10 -1.83
C ASP A 388 11.03 -27.55 -1.89
N ILE A 389 11.51 -27.23 -3.10
CA ILE A 389 12.74 -26.45 -3.26
C ILE A 389 12.42 -24.99 -2.96
N THR A 390 13.12 -24.38 -1.99
CA THR A 390 12.91 -22.99 -1.56
C THR A 390 14.08 -22.07 -1.88
N THR A 391 15.22 -22.68 -2.20
CA THR A 391 16.47 -21.96 -2.47
C THR A 391 17.26 -22.70 -3.54
N ILE A 392 17.84 -21.96 -4.48
CA ILE A 392 18.71 -22.51 -5.52
C ILE A 392 20.02 -21.76 -5.45
N SER A 393 21.12 -22.48 -5.22
CA SER A 393 22.46 -21.93 -5.33
C SER A 393 23.02 -22.24 -6.71
N TYR A 394 23.67 -21.28 -7.33
CA TYR A 394 24.22 -21.45 -8.67
C TYR A 394 25.57 -20.76 -8.83
N VAL A 395 26.31 -21.18 -9.85
CA VAL A 395 27.53 -20.56 -10.34
C VAL A 395 27.38 -20.35 -11.83
N GLU A 396 27.70 -19.15 -12.29
CA GLU A 396 27.63 -18.76 -13.69
C GLU A 396 28.97 -18.27 -14.21
N ASP A 397 29.17 -18.41 -15.53
CA ASP A 397 30.01 -17.52 -16.30
C ASP A 397 29.14 -16.62 -17.19
N ALA A 398 29.77 -15.69 -17.91
CA ALA A 398 29.06 -14.70 -18.73
C ALA A 398 28.07 -15.29 -19.75
N GLU A 399 28.16 -16.57 -20.11
CA GLU A 399 27.29 -17.20 -21.11
C GLU A 399 26.65 -18.53 -20.67
N ARG A 400 27.05 -19.09 -19.51
CA ARG A 400 26.68 -20.46 -19.13
C ARG A 400 26.43 -20.63 -17.63
N LEU A 401 25.53 -21.55 -17.32
CA LEU A 401 25.33 -22.08 -15.99
C LEU A 401 26.40 -23.15 -15.71
N LEU A 402 27.36 -22.84 -14.86
CA LEU A 402 28.47 -23.74 -14.53
C LEU A 402 28.09 -24.75 -13.45
N GLY A 403 27.28 -24.34 -12.48
CA GLY A 403 26.94 -25.16 -11.34
C GLY A 403 25.56 -24.83 -10.80
N LEU A 404 24.86 -25.84 -10.28
CA LEU A 404 23.57 -25.67 -9.64
C LEU A 404 23.38 -26.63 -8.45
N SER A 405 22.77 -26.15 -7.38
CA SER A 405 22.41 -26.92 -6.19
C SER A 405 21.07 -26.43 -5.64
N PHE A 406 20.28 -27.34 -5.09
CA PHE A 406 18.96 -27.07 -4.54
C PHE A 406 18.97 -27.22 -3.02
N THR A 407 18.35 -26.30 -2.31
CA THR A 407 17.99 -26.48 -0.89
C THR A 407 16.48 -26.46 -0.72
N THR A 408 15.97 -27.39 0.07
CA THR A 408 14.55 -27.58 0.27
C THR A 408 14.02 -26.92 1.53
N SER A 409 12.68 -26.89 1.68
CA SER A 409 11.98 -26.43 2.88
C SER A 409 12.33 -27.20 4.15
N LYS A 410 12.90 -28.41 4.02
CA LYS A 410 13.38 -29.25 5.13
C LYS A 410 14.89 -29.11 5.39
N GLY A 411 15.57 -28.26 4.63
CA GLY A 411 17.02 -28.07 4.70
C GLY A 411 17.84 -29.18 4.04
N ASN A 412 17.20 -30.11 3.30
CA ASN A 412 17.96 -31.07 2.50
C ASN A 412 18.60 -30.33 1.33
N GLN A 413 19.85 -30.70 1.03
CA GLN A 413 20.62 -30.08 -0.03
C GLN A 413 20.99 -31.11 -1.08
N SER A 414 20.78 -30.77 -2.34
CA SER A 414 21.33 -31.55 -3.45
C SER A 414 22.84 -31.39 -3.50
N PRO A 415 23.59 -32.37 -4.03
CA PRO A 415 24.95 -32.13 -4.49
C PRO A 415 25.01 -30.96 -5.48
N TRP A 416 26.18 -30.37 -5.63
CA TRP A 416 26.46 -29.47 -6.75
C TRP A 416 26.52 -30.25 -8.06
N TYR A 417 25.63 -29.91 -8.99
CA TYR A 417 25.62 -30.41 -10.36
C TYR A 417 26.40 -29.44 -11.25
N GLY A 418 27.52 -29.89 -11.83
CA GLY A 418 28.41 -29.04 -12.62
C GLY A 418 29.79 -28.87 -11.98
N ALA A 419 30.47 -27.75 -12.27
CA ALA A 419 31.84 -27.49 -11.85
C ALA A 419 31.99 -27.47 -10.32
N GLN A 420 32.51 -28.56 -9.75
CA GLN A 420 32.89 -28.66 -8.35
C GLN A 420 34.20 -27.88 -8.11
N GLY A 421 34.21 -26.99 -7.12
CA GLY A 421 35.44 -26.34 -6.63
C GLY A 421 35.67 -24.88 -7.03
N LEU A 422 34.67 -24.19 -7.60
CA LEU A 422 34.74 -22.73 -7.78
C LEU A 422 34.29 -22.02 -6.50
N GLU A 423 35.23 -21.74 -5.59
CA GLU A 423 34.96 -21.07 -4.31
C GLU A 423 34.57 -19.58 -4.44
N SER A 424 34.76 -18.96 -5.60
CA SER A 424 34.52 -17.52 -5.76
C SER A 424 33.27 -17.24 -6.60
N ASN A 425 32.20 -16.79 -5.93
CA ASN A 425 30.94 -16.24 -6.46
C ASN A 425 29.77 -17.23 -6.62
N THR A 426 29.49 -18.04 -5.60
CA THR A 426 28.17 -18.67 -5.48
C THR A 426 27.09 -17.61 -5.31
N LEU A 427 26.09 -17.64 -6.19
CA LEU A 427 24.90 -16.81 -6.10
C LEU A 427 23.72 -17.67 -5.62
N THR A 428 22.68 -17.03 -5.12
CA THR A 428 21.50 -17.73 -4.61
C THR A 428 20.22 -17.06 -5.09
N TRP A 429 19.31 -17.85 -5.63
CA TRP A 429 17.93 -17.48 -5.83
C TRP A 429 17.08 -17.99 -4.66
N THR A 430 16.31 -17.09 -4.06
CA THR A 430 15.27 -17.40 -3.09
C THR A 430 14.20 -16.32 -3.17
N PHE A 431 12.96 -16.64 -2.82
CA PHE A 431 11.87 -15.69 -2.80
C PHE A 431 11.00 -15.96 -1.58
N GLY A 432 11.20 -15.25 -0.47
CA GLY A 432 10.31 -15.32 0.71
C GLY A 432 10.03 -16.72 1.29
N GLY A 433 10.85 -17.74 1.00
CA GLY A 433 10.59 -19.15 1.34
C GLY A 433 9.49 -19.84 0.51
N HIS A 434 9.08 -19.22 -0.60
CA HIS A 434 8.15 -19.77 -1.59
C HIS A 434 8.74 -21.00 -2.28
N ALA A 435 7.86 -21.92 -2.69
CA ALA A 435 8.26 -23.13 -3.39
C ALA A 435 8.61 -22.84 -4.85
N LEU A 436 9.60 -23.54 -5.38
CA LEU A 436 9.89 -23.58 -6.81
C LEU A 436 8.73 -24.27 -7.55
N GLY A 437 8.15 -23.56 -8.52
CA GLY A 437 7.15 -24.10 -9.44
C GLY A 437 7.73 -24.57 -10.76
N GLY A 438 8.90 -24.06 -11.14
CA GLY A 438 9.57 -24.40 -12.38
C GLY A 438 10.67 -23.40 -12.71
N PHE A 439 11.03 -23.32 -13.97
CA PHE A 439 11.97 -22.32 -14.47
C PHE A 439 11.42 -21.63 -15.70
N TYR A 440 12.01 -20.50 -16.05
CA TYR A 440 11.97 -19.97 -17.41
C TYR A 440 13.41 -19.68 -17.83
N GLY A 441 13.69 -19.72 -19.11
CA GLY A 441 15.07 -19.58 -19.57
C GLY A 441 15.24 -19.80 -21.05
N THR A 442 16.48 -20.07 -21.44
CA THR A 442 16.86 -20.27 -22.84
C THR A 442 17.56 -21.58 -23.01
N ALA A 443 16.93 -22.41 -23.82
CA ALA A 443 17.33 -23.76 -24.07
C ALA A 443 17.34 -23.96 -25.58
N ASP A 444 18.51 -24.19 -26.15
CA ASP A 444 18.66 -24.76 -27.48
C ASP A 444 19.23 -26.18 -27.35
N SER A 445 20.35 -26.47 -28.04
CA SER A 445 21.14 -27.65 -27.74
C SER A 445 21.89 -27.54 -26.40
N VAL A 446 21.89 -26.38 -25.75
CA VAL A 446 22.47 -26.16 -24.42
C VAL A 446 21.55 -25.24 -23.61
N LEU A 447 21.51 -25.44 -22.30
CA LEU A 447 20.91 -24.50 -21.37
C LEU A 447 21.80 -23.24 -21.28
N ARG A 448 21.38 -22.15 -21.91
CA ARG A 448 22.10 -20.88 -21.97
C ARG A 448 21.63 -19.89 -20.92
N GLY A 449 20.38 -19.99 -20.50
CA GLY A 449 19.93 -19.21 -19.36
C GLY A 449 18.77 -19.79 -18.61
N LEU A 450 18.67 -19.39 -17.35
CA LEU A 450 17.75 -19.97 -16.38
C LEU A 450 17.41 -18.94 -15.32
N ALA A 451 16.14 -18.89 -14.94
CA ALA A 451 15.63 -18.17 -13.79
C ALA A 451 14.44 -18.94 -13.17
N PRO A 452 14.29 -18.94 -11.84
CA PRO A 452 13.25 -19.71 -11.16
C PRO A 452 11.87 -19.05 -11.26
N ILE A 453 10.84 -19.90 -11.35
CA ILE A 453 9.44 -19.52 -11.15
C ILE A 453 9.06 -19.90 -9.73
N TRP A 454 8.72 -18.92 -8.90
CA TRP A 454 8.26 -19.15 -7.53
C TRP A 454 6.74 -19.26 -7.45
N THR A 455 6.26 -20.05 -6.50
CA THR A 455 4.84 -20.38 -6.30
C THR A 455 4.42 -20.09 -4.87
N THR A 456 3.15 -19.78 -4.66
CA THR A 456 2.62 -19.53 -3.31
C THR A 456 2.36 -20.82 -2.54
N ARG A 457 2.37 -21.98 -3.23
CA ARG A 457 2.27 -23.29 -2.62
C ARG A 457 3.30 -23.50 -1.50
N ILE A 458 2.84 -24.06 -0.39
CA ILE A 458 3.66 -24.54 0.71
C ILE A 458 3.31 -26.01 0.97
N ARG A 459 4.16 -26.96 0.57
CA ARG A 459 4.01 -28.36 0.98
C ARG A 459 4.57 -28.57 2.37
N GLY A 460 3.70 -29.12 3.21
CA GLY A 460 4.04 -29.39 4.60
C GLY A 460 4.24 -28.06 5.32
N ILE A 461 3.18 -27.59 5.98
CA ILE A 461 3.40 -26.69 7.10
C ILE A 461 4.20 -27.50 8.11
N ASP A 462 5.52 -27.31 8.11
CA ASP A 462 6.39 -27.92 9.10
C ASP A 462 5.87 -27.48 10.48
N ALA A 463 5.86 -28.43 11.42
CA ALA A 463 5.49 -28.17 12.81
C ALA A 463 6.31 -27.00 13.38
N GLY A 464 7.55 -26.80 12.91
CA GLY A 464 8.36 -25.62 13.22
C GLY A 464 7.74 -24.30 12.74
N ARG A 465 7.31 -24.22 11.48
CA ARG A 465 6.67 -23.01 10.92
C ARG A 465 5.34 -22.72 11.60
N LEU A 466 4.54 -23.75 11.87
CA LEU A 466 3.28 -23.58 12.59
C LEU A 466 3.52 -23.14 14.05
N ALA A 467 4.49 -23.74 14.74
CA ALA A 467 4.87 -23.33 16.09
C ALA A 467 5.35 -21.88 16.10
N GLU A 468 6.10 -21.46 15.07
CA GLU A 468 6.52 -20.07 14.91
C GLU A 468 5.34 -19.13 14.65
N LEU A 469 4.39 -19.50 13.79
CA LEU A 469 3.15 -18.75 13.60
C LEU A 469 2.38 -18.64 14.91
N LEU A 470 2.17 -19.74 15.64
CA LEU A 470 1.51 -19.74 16.94
C LEU A 470 2.26 -18.87 17.98
N ARG A 471 3.59 -18.89 17.98
CA ARG A 471 4.41 -18.03 18.86
C ARG A 471 4.23 -16.56 18.52
N ARG A 472 4.24 -16.21 17.22
CA ARG A 472 3.98 -14.85 16.74
C ARG A 472 2.55 -14.41 17.07
N ALA A 473 1.58 -15.31 16.91
CA ALA A 473 0.19 -15.10 17.30
C ALA A 473 0.08 -14.70 18.78
N LEU A 474 0.68 -15.50 19.67
CA LEU A 474 0.66 -15.26 21.10
C LEU A 474 1.34 -13.94 21.50
N ALA A 475 2.48 -13.62 20.89
CA ALA A 475 3.17 -12.35 21.12
C ALA A 475 2.32 -11.15 20.68
N LEU A 476 1.65 -11.28 19.53
CA LEU A 476 0.78 -10.25 19.00
C LEU A 476 -0.48 -10.06 19.84
N ALA A 477 -1.11 -11.15 20.31
CA ALA A 477 -2.21 -11.07 21.29
C ALA A 477 -1.80 -10.39 22.59
N ALA A 478 -0.57 -10.60 23.07
CA ALA A 478 -0.07 -9.87 24.23
C ALA A 478 0.04 -8.36 23.95
N SER A 479 0.57 -7.96 22.80
CA SER A 479 0.66 -6.54 22.39
C SER A 479 -0.73 -5.89 22.29
N VAL A 480 -1.69 -6.59 21.70
CA VAL A 480 -3.07 -6.11 21.56
C VAL A 480 -3.73 -5.91 22.93
N ARG A 481 -3.54 -6.85 23.87
CA ARG A 481 -4.05 -6.71 25.25
C ARG A 481 -3.42 -5.54 25.99
N GLU A 482 -2.13 -5.29 25.78
CA GLU A 482 -1.45 -4.13 26.36
C GLU A 482 -2.01 -2.82 25.79
N SER A 483 -2.21 -2.76 24.48
CA SER A 483 -2.83 -1.62 23.80
C SER A 483 -4.27 -1.37 24.29
N ASP A 484 -5.10 -2.40 24.44
CA ASP A 484 -6.46 -2.31 25.00
C ASP A 484 -6.45 -1.72 26.43
N ALA A 485 -5.51 -2.15 27.27
CA ALA A 485 -5.35 -1.62 28.63
C ALA A 485 -4.94 -0.13 28.66
N VAL A 486 -4.02 0.29 27.79
CA VAL A 486 -3.60 1.70 27.65
C VAL A 486 -4.79 2.57 27.26
N PHE A 487 -5.59 2.13 26.30
CA PHE A 487 -6.78 2.84 25.84
C PHE A 487 -7.86 2.94 26.94
N GLY A 488 -8.07 1.87 27.71
CA GLY A 488 -8.94 1.89 28.88
C GLY A 488 -8.53 2.96 29.90
N ALA A 489 -7.23 3.07 30.20
CA ALA A 489 -6.72 4.08 31.12
C ALA A 489 -6.88 5.52 30.58
N LEU A 490 -6.60 5.73 29.29
CA LEU A 490 -6.78 7.03 28.64
C LEU A 490 -8.24 7.48 28.64
N ARG A 491 -9.17 6.55 28.40
CA ARG A 491 -10.60 6.84 28.45
C ARG A 491 -11.05 7.31 29.84
N VAL A 492 -10.64 6.60 30.90
CA VAL A 492 -10.94 7.01 32.29
C VAL A 492 -10.39 8.40 32.60
N ARG A 493 -9.17 8.70 32.14
CA ARG A 493 -8.54 10.02 32.33
C ARG A 493 -9.27 11.12 31.54
N ALA A 494 -9.71 10.84 30.32
CA ALA A 494 -10.48 11.76 29.50
C ALA A 494 -11.88 12.05 30.07
N ASP A 495 -12.56 11.03 30.60
CA ASP A 495 -13.86 11.20 31.27
C ASP A 495 -13.74 12.01 32.57
N ALA A 496 -12.67 11.78 33.33
CA ALA A 496 -12.35 12.60 34.52
C ALA A 496 -12.07 14.07 34.15
N TYR A 497 -11.36 14.30 33.04
CA TYR A 497 -11.11 15.64 32.52
C TYR A 497 -12.41 16.34 32.07
N ARG A 498 -13.30 15.64 31.36
CA ARG A 498 -14.63 16.17 30.94
C ARG A 498 -15.54 16.53 32.11
N THR A 499 -15.56 15.69 33.14
CA THR A 499 -16.45 15.87 34.31
C THR A 499 -15.89 16.82 35.35
N ARG A 500 -14.63 17.28 35.18
CA ARG A 500 -14.01 18.22 36.09
C ARG A 500 -14.84 19.51 36.13
N PRO A 501 -15.32 19.94 37.32
CA PRO A 501 -16.18 21.10 37.41
C PRO A 501 -15.49 22.35 36.87
N ARG A 502 -15.95 22.86 35.73
CA ARG A 502 -15.61 24.21 35.22
C ARG A 502 -16.28 25.32 36.06
N ALA A 503 -16.77 24.99 37.26
CA ALA A 503 -17.57 25.86 38.10
C ALA A 503 -16.84 27.17 38.50
N GLY A 504 -15.50 27.14 38.61
CA GLY A 504 -14.69 28.34 38.88
C GLY A 504 -14.63 29.31 37.70
N LEU A 505 -14.60 28.81 36.46
CA LEU A 505 -14.51 29.62 35.24
C LEU A 505 -15.75 30.51 35.06
N GLY A 506 -16.94 29.99 35.33
CA GLY A 506 -18.19 30.75 35.22
C GLY A 506 -18.26 31.90 36.23
N GLU A 507 -17.86 31.66 37.47
CA GLU A 507 -17.82 32.69 38.52
C GLU A 507 -16.76 33.76 38.23
N ALA A 508 -15.56 33.35 37.79
CA ALA A 508 -14.51 34.28 37.39
C ALA A 508 -14.90 35.11 36.16
N ALA A 509 -15.48 34.48 35.13
CA ALA A 509 -16.02 35.15 33.95
C ALA A 509 -17.13 36.16 34.29
N ALA A 510 -18.03 35.81 35.22
CA ALA A 510 -19.08 36.70 35.70
C ALA A 510 -18.49 37.92 36.42
N LYS A 511 -17.49 37.72 37.30
CA LYS A 511 -16.77 38.83 37.97
C LYS A 511 -16.09 39.77 36.98
N VAL A 512 -15.48 39.22 35.92
CA VAL A 512 -14.89 40.03 34.83
C VAL A 512 -15.97 40.89 34.17
N MET A 513 -17.09 40.31 33.76
CA MET A 513 -18.15 41.07 33.07
C MET A 513 -18.86 42.08 33.97
N ASP A 514 -19.08 41.75 35.24
CA ASP A 514 -19.62 42.67 36.23
C ASP A 514 -18.67 43.88 36.43
N GLY A 515 -17.36 43.64 36.49
CA GLY A 515 -16.34 44.69 36.58
C GLY A 515 -16.26 45.56 35.31
N VAL A 516 -16.40 44.96 34.12
CA VAL A 516 -16.47 45.69 32.84
C VAL A 516 -17.68 46.62 32.80
N VAL A 517 -18.85 46.14 33.23
CA VAL A 517 -20.08 46.95 33.35
C VAL A 517 -19.93 48.04 34.42
N GLY A 518 -19.32 47.73 35.56
CA GLY A 518 -19.01 48.71 36.62
C GLY A 518 -18.09 49.83 36.13
N THR A 519 -17.07 49.48 35.35
CA THR A 519 -16.16 50.42 34.70
C THR A 519 -16.90 51.28 33.67
N ALA A 520 -17.73 50.68 32.81
CA ALA A 520 -18.50 51.41 31.80
C ALA A 520 -19.44 52.46 32.41
N ARG A 521 -20.17 52.10 33.48
CA ARG A 521 -21.02 53.03 34.22
C ARG A 521 -20.22 54.17 34.86
N SER A 522 -19.04 53.84 35.37
CA SER A 522 -18.17 54.85 35.98
C SER A 522 -17.66 55.86 34.94
N ILE A 523 -17.40 55.41 33.71
CA ILE A 523 -17.00 56.23 32.56
C ILE A 523 -18.17 57.09 32.05
N GLU A 524 -19.37 56.51 31.94
CA GLU A 524 -20.58 57.25 31.57
C GLU A 524 -20.82 58.41 32.55
N TYR A 525 -20.75 58.14 33.85
CA TYR A 525 -20.88 59.17 34.87
C TYR A 525 -19.74 60.20 34.84
N LEU A 526 -18.50 59.77 34.54
CA LEU A 526 -17.37 60.68 34.35
C LEU A 526 -17.62 61.61 33.15
N TYR A 527 -18.16 61.09 32.05
CA TYR A 527 -18.52 61.86 30.86
C TYR A 527 -19.63 62.88 31.14
N ASP A 528 -20.65 62.49 31.90
CA ASP A 528 -21.72 63.40 32.32
C ASP A 528 -21.18 64.54 33.20
N LEU A 529 -20.29 64.22 34.14
CA LEU A 529 -19.61 65.21 34.98
C LEU A 529 -18.74 66.16 34.13
N GLU A 530 -17.97 65.66 33.18
CA GLU A 530 -17.18 66.48 32.24
C GLU A 530 -18.08 67.41 31.41
N THR A 531 -19.19 66.88 30.90
CA THR A 531 -20.13 67.62 30.04
C THR A 531 -20.88 68.69 30.83
N ALA A 532 -21.31 68.38 32.05
CA ALA A 532 -21.88 69.34 32.99
C ALA A 532 -20.85 70.41 33.39
N HIS A 533 -19.59 70.02 33.61
CA HIS A 533 -18.50 70.94 33.91
C HIS A 533 -18.30 71.98 32.80
N ARG A 534 -18.33 71.56 31.53
CA ARG A 534 -18.24 72.48 30.38
C ARG A 534 -19.39 73.48 30.31
N ARG A 535 -20.60 73.07 30.72
CA ARG A 535 -21.80 73.93 30.67
C ARG A 535 -21.88 74.94 31.83
N ALA A 536 -21.27 74.64 32.97
CA ALA A 536 -21.43 75.42 34.19
C ALA A 536 -20.42 76.59 34.30
N ARG A 537 -20.83 77.80 33.89
CA ARG A 537 -19.98 79.01 33.84
C ARG A 537 -19.65 79.70 35.20
N LEU A 538 -20.31 79.34 36.31
CA LEU A 538 -20.23 80.13 37.58
C LEU A 538 -20.24 79.28 38.89
N GLY A 539 -19.36 78.28 39.06
CA GLY A 539 -19.29 77.54 40.34
C GLY A 539 -17.85 77.22 40.77
N PRO A 540 -17.62 76.92 42.07
CA PRO A 540 -16.28 76.75 42.64
C PRO A 540 -15.55 75.56 41.99
N ASP A 541 -14.40 75.86 41.38
CA ASP A 541 -13.59 74.93 40.59
C ASP A 541 -12.99 73.78 41.41
N ALA A 542 -12.84 73.97 42.74
CA ALA A 542 -12.25 73.00 43.66
C ALA A 542 -13.14 71.76 43.88
N ASP A 543 -14.42 71.93 44.18
CA ASP A 543 -15.35 70.81 44.41
C ASP A 543 -15.54 69.98 43.15
N ARG A 544 -15.50 70.64 41.98
CA ARG A 544 -15.62 69.97 40.68
C ARG A 544 -14.43 69.08 40.36
N ARG A 545 -13.19 69.55 40.60
CA ARG A 545 -11.98 68.73 40.44
C ARG A 545 -11.94 67.60 41.46
N SER A 546 -12.46 67.82 42.67
CA SER A 546 -12.59 66.78 43.69
C SER A 546 -13.50 65.64 43.22
N ASN A 547 -14.69 65.96 42.70
CA ASN A 547 -15.64 64.96 42.20
C ASN A 547 -15.11 64.19 40.98
N LEU A 548 -14.43 64.88 40.05
CA LEU A 548 -13.76 64.22 38.91
C LEU A 548 -12.68 63.25 39.39
N ARG A 549 -11.79 63.67 40.30
CA ARG A 549 -10.75 62.80 40.86
C ARG A 549 -11.32 61.59 41.61
N ALA A 550 -12.37 61.79 42.40
CA ALA A 550 -13.04 60.71 43.11
C ALA A 550 -13.61 59.68 42.12
N GLN A 551 -14.25 60.13 41.05
CA GLN A 551 -14.82 59.23 40.04
C GLN A 551 -13.76 58.54 39.19
N THR A 552 -12.69 59.24 38.82
CA THR A 552 -11.51 58.63 38.17
C THR A 552 -10.90 57.55 39.07
N GLY A 553 -10.85 57.78 40.38
CA GLY A 553 -10.42 56.78 41.37
C GLY A 553 -11.31 55.53 41.36
N ILE A 554 -12.64 55.70 41.34
CA ILE A 554 -13.60 54.58 41.27
C ILE A 554 -13.43 53.80 39.96
N ALA A 555 -13.35 54.50 38.81
CA ALA A 555 -13.16 53.86 37.51
C ALA A 555 -11.84 53.08 37.44
N LYS A 556 -10.78 53.59 38.08
CA LYS A 556 -9.49 52.91 38.18
C LYS A 556 -9.57 51.66 39.05
N THR A 557 -10.19 51.74 40.23
CA THR A 557 -10.39 50.57 41.10
C THR A 557 -11.21 49.48 40.41
N SER A 558 -12.27 49.84 39.67
CA SER A 558 -13.04 48.87 38.88
C SER A 558 -12.22 48.25 37.75
N ALA A 559 -11.32 49.01 37.12
CA ALA A 559 -10.41 48.47 36.11
C ALA A 559 -9.38 47.48 36.72
N ASP A 560 -8.82 47.80 37.89
CA ASP A 560 -7.89 46.93 38.63
C ASP A 560 -8.59 45.61 39.07
N GLU A 561 -9.87 45.68 39.46
CA GLU A 561 -10.68 44.49 39.78
C GLU A 561 -10.92 43.60 38.55
N VAL A 562 -11.17 44.21 37.38
CA VAL A 562 -11.26 43.50 36.09
C VAL A 562 -9.93 42.84 35.76
N GLU A 563 -8.81 43.54 35.91
CA GLU A 563 -7.46 43.00 35.68
C GLU A 563 -7.18 41.79 36.57
N PHE A 564 -7.46 41.89 37.87
CA PHE A 564 -7.25 40.80 38.81
C PHE A 564 -8.13 39.58 38.49
N ALA A 565 -9.41 39.79 38.18
CA ALA A 565 -10.33 38.72 37.81
C ALA A 565 -9.92 38.04 36.50
N LEU A 566 -9.42 38.80 35.52
CA LEU A 566 -8.91 38.30 34.24
C LEU A 566 -7.64 37.48 34.39
N LYS A 567 -6.69 37.94 35.22
CA LYS A 567 -5.44 37.21 35.48
C LYS A 567 -5.73 35.84 36.10
N ARG A 568 -6.61 35.80 37.09
CA ARG A 568 -7.05 34.54 37.70
C ARG A 568 -7.76 33.62 36.70
N LEU A 569 -8.65 34.17 35.87
CA LEU A 569 -9.33 33.41 34.81
C LEU A 569 -8.32 32.81 33.81
N SER A 570 -7.28 33.58 33.43
CA SER A 570 -6.21 33.14 32.53
C SER A 570 -5.33 32.03 33.14
N GLU A 571 -4.98 32.13 34.42
CA GLU A 571 -4.20 31.10 35.15
C GLU A 571 -4.97 29.77 35.25
N GLU A 572 -6.25 29.82 35.66
CA GLU A 572 -7.13 28.64 35.72
C GLU A 572 -7.25 27.97 34.35
N TYR A 573 -7.26 28.77 33.30
CA TYR A 573 -7.41 28.28 31.94
C TYR A 573 -6.14 27.71 31.32
N THR A 574 -4.98 28.31 31.62
CA THR A 574 -3.67 27.81 31.22
C THR A 574 -3.41 26.42 31.83
N ALA A 575 -3.84 26.20 33.08
CA ALA A 575 -3.76 24.90 33.73
C ALA A 575 -4.60 23.84 33.00
N ILE A 576 -5.86 24.16 32.68
CA ILE A 576 -6.75 23.27 31.90
C ILE A 576 -6.13 22.95 30.54
N HIS A 577 -5.61 23.96 29.84
CA HIS A 577 -4.98 23.80 28.54
C HIS A 577 -3.75 22.88 28.57
N SER A 578 -2.87 23.03 29.57
CA SER A 578 -1.66 22.20 29.69
C SER A 578 -1.97 20.72 29.90
N GLU A 579 -3.04 20.41 30.64
CA GLU A 579 -3.51 19.06 30.86
C GLU A 579 -4.18 18.48 29.62
N GLY A 580 -4.98 19.29 28.91
CA GLY A 580 -5.59 18.93 27.63
C GLY A 580 -4.54 18.61 26.55
N ASN A 581 -3.45 19.39 26.48
CA ASN A 581 -2.33 19.12 25.56
C ASN A 581 -1.59 17.82 25.90
N SER A 582 -1.35 17.55 27.18
CA SER A 582 -0.75 16.27 27.62
C SER A 582 -1.65 15.09 27.25
N LEU A 583 -2.96 15.21 27.48
CA LEU A 583 -3.91 14.16 27.14
C LEU A 583 -3.97 13.92 25.62
N ALA A 584 -4.00 14.98 24.81
CA ALA A 584 -3.99 14.87 23.35
C ALA A 584 -2.72 14.14 22.85
N HIS A 585 -1.55 14.49 23.39
CA HIS A 585 -0.29 13.84 23.04
C HIS A 585 -0.27 12.36 23.41
N ASP A 586 -0.75 12.01 24.61
CA ASP A 586 -0.81 10.62 25.06
C ASP A 586 -1.76 9.78 24.20
N VAL A 587 -2.87 10.37 23.73
CA VAL A 587 -3.81 9.71 22.82
C VAL A 587 -3.21 9.53 21.42
N ASP A 588 -2.53 10.52 20.86
CA ASP A 588 -1.85 10.40 19.55
C ASP A 588 -0.74 9.33 19.58
N ALA A 589 0.02 9.25 20.67
CA ALA A 589 1.02 8.21 20.88
C ALA A 589 0.40 6.82 20.97
N ALA A 590 -0.70 6.67 21.74
CA ALA A 590 -1.42 5.41 21.84
C ALA A 590 -2.06 5.00 20.50
N TYR A 591 -2.58 5.96 19.74
CA TYR A 591 -3.13 5.74 18.41
C TYR A 591 -2.08 5.18 17.45
N THR A 592 -0.90 5.81 17.38
CA THR A 592 0.20 5.36 16.52
C THR A 592 0.61 3.93 16.87
N ARG A 593 0.66 3.59 18.16
CA ARG A 593 0.95 2.23 18.65
C ARG A 593 -0.12 1.23 18.20
N VAL A 594 -1.39 1.56 18.36
CA VAL A 594 -2.51 0.70 17.93
C VAL A 594 -2.54 0.52 16.43
N GLN A 595 -2.26 1.57 15.65
CA GLN A 595 -2.21 1.48 14.20
C GLN A 595 -1.17 0.45 13.79
N ARG A 596 0.05 0.55 14.33
CA ARG A 596 1.13 -0.43 14.11
C ARG A 596 0.72 -1.85 14.52
N ASP A 597 0.10 -2.01 15.68
CA ASP A 597 -0.29 -3.33 16.20
C ASP A 597 -1.46 -3.93 15.37
N THR A 598 -2.41 -3.11 14.91
CA THR A 598 -3.54 -3.50 14.03
C THR A 598 -3.05 -3.93 12.66
N THR A 599 -2.15 -3.12 12.08
CA THR A 599 -1.36 -3.42 10.90
C THR A 599 -0.65 -4.77 11.07
N ALA A 600 0.19 -4.97 12.09
CA ALA A 600 0.86 -6.26 12.29
C ALA A 600 -0.12 -7.45 12.38
N LEU A 601 -1.31 -7.24 12.97
CA LEU A 601 -2.34 -8.26 13.14
C LEU A 601 -3.11 -8.60 11.86
N GLN A 602 -3.39 -7.63 11.01
CA GLN A 602 -4.05 -7.86 9.72
C GLN A 602 -3.17 -8.66 8.75
N ILE A 603 -1.86 -8.36 8.65
CA ILE A 603 -0.90 -9.19 7.87
C ILE A 603 -0.90 -10.60 8.41
N PHE A 604 -0.82 -10.70 9.73
CA PHE A 604 -0.73 -11.98 10.38
C PHE A 604 -2.02 -12.79 10.18
N PHE A 605 -3.20 -12.16 10.13
CA PHE A 605 -4.45 -12.82 9.78
C PHE A 605 -4.50 -13.29 8.33
N ALA A 606 -4.02 -12.50 7.37
CA ALA A 606 -3.91 -12.97 5.99
C ALA A 606 -3.05 -14.25 5.92
N GLN A 607 -1.92 -14.26 6.62
CA GLN A 607 -1.05 -15.44 6.76
C GLN A 607 -1.76 -16.61 7.47
N ILE A 608 -2.57 -16.37 8.50
CA ILE A 608 -3.33 -17.41 9.17
C ILE A 608 -4.40 -17.99 8.25
N VAL A 609 -5.13 -17.16 7.49
CA VAL A 609 -6.18 -17.62 6.58
C VAL A 609 -5.61 -18.49 5.48
N THR A 610 -4.50 -18.07 4.86
CA THR A 610 -3.79 -18.90 3.88
C THR A 610 -3.30 -20.19 4.51
N THR A 611 -2.66 -20.10 5.68
CA THR A 611 -2.21 -21.30 6.43
C THR A 611 -3.37 -22.25 6.75
N ILE A 612 -4.53 -21.76 7.20
CA ILE A 612 -5.71 -22.60 7.47
C ILE A 612 -6.19 -23.29 6.20
N ARG A 613 -6.25 -22.57 5.08
CA ARG A 613 -6.63 -23.13 3.78
C ARG A 613 -5.65 -24.21 3.33
N ASP A 614 -4.35 -23.98 3.54
CA ASP A 614 -3.30 -24.95 3.23
C ASP A 614 -3.39 -26.18 4.14
N ILE A 615 -3.70 -25.99 5.43
CA ILE A 615 -4.01 -27.09 6.36
C ILE A 615 -5.21 -27.89 5.85
N GLU A 616 -6.29 -27.22 5.44
CA GLU A 616 -7.50 -27.87 4.92
C GLU A 616 -7.21 -28.70 3.67
N ALA A 617 -6.49 -28.14 2.70
CA ALA A 617 -6.06 -28.86 1.50
C ALA A 617 -5.15 -30.06 1.84
N THR A 618 -4.23 -29.88 2.79
CA THR A 618 -3.36 -30.96 3.28
C THR A 618 -4.17 -32.06 3.98
N MET A 619 -5.20 -31.70 4.75
CA MET A 619 -6.10 -32.64 5.41
C MET A 619 -6.94 -33.44 4.42
N GLU A 620 -7.37 -32.83 3.31
CA GLU A 620 -8.10 -33.50 2.22
C GLU A 620 -7.20 -34.48 1.46
N SER A 621 -5.97 -34.06 1.16
CA SER A 621 -4.94 -34.95 0.58
C SER A 621 -4.62 -36.12 1.52
N LEU A 622 -4.42 -35.87 2.82
CA LEU A 622 -4.21 -36.91 3.82
C LEU A 622 -5.42 -37.86 3.94
N ALA A 623 -6.65 -37.36 3.84
CA ALA A 623 -7.84 -38.21 3.86
C ALA A 623 -7.84 -39.19 2.67
N THR A 624 -7.42 -38.73 1.50
CA THR A 624 -7.26 -39.59 0.31
C THR A 624 -6.15 -40.62 0.51
N SER A 625 -5.00 -40.21 1.04
CA SER A 625 -3.89 -41.12 1.36
C SER A 625 -4.23 -42.13 2.46
N ILE A 626 -5.05 -41.75 3.45
CA ILE A 626 -5.58 -42.67 4.46
C ILE A 626 -6.47 -43.71 3.79
N ALA A 627 -7.39 -43.32 2.90
CA ALA A 627 -8.25 -44.26 2.20
C ALA A 627 -7.44 -45.27 1.37
N LEU A 628 -6.44 -44.79 0.61
CA LEU A 628 -5.54 -45.66 -0.16
C LEU A 628 -4.73 -46.59 0.75
N SER A 629 -4.21 -46.08 1.87
CA SER A 629 -3.44 -46.88 2.85
C SER A 629 -4.33 -47.89 3.59
N GLU A 630 -5.61 -47.60 3.81
CA GLU A 630 -6.59 -48.53 4.37
C GLU A 630 -6.92 -49.66 3.38
N ASP A 631 -7.02 -49.35 2.08
CA ASP A 631 -7.17 -50.36 1.02
C ASP A 631 -5.91 -51.25 0.94
N GLU A 632 -4.70 -50.67 0.98
CA GLU A 632 -3.44 -51.41 1.05
C GLU A 632 -3.37 -52.30 2.30
N GLU A 633 -3.81 -51.79 3.47
CA GLU A 633 -3.87 -52.57 4.71
C GLU A 633 -4.87 -53.73 4.58
N ALA A 634 -6.03 -53.51 3.96
CA ALA A 634 -7.04 -54.53 3.72
C ALA A 634 -6.51 -55.65 2.80
N ASP A 635 -5.82 -55.28 1.72
CA ASP A 635 -5.17 -56.21 0.80
C ASP A 635 -4.03 -56.98 1.47
N ALA A 636 -3.18 -56.30 2.25
CA ALA A 636 -2.12 -56.93 3.02
C ALA A 636 -2.68 -57.92 4.05
N ARG A 637 -3.79 -57.57 4.71
CA ARG A 637 -4.50 -58.43 5.66
C ARG A 637 -5.11 -59.65 4.97
N ALA A 638 -5.72 -59.47 3.79
CA ALA A 638 -6.23 -60.59 2.99
C ALA A 638 -5.10 -61.53 2.52
N LYS A 639 -3.95 -60.97 2.13
CA LYS A 639 -2.73 -61.72 1.78
C LYS A 639 -2.19 -62.50 2.96
N GLU A 640 -2.07 -61.89 4.15
CA GLU A 640 -1.66 -62.56 5.38
C GLU A 640 -2.59 -63.73 5.73
N GLN A 641 -3.91 -63.51 5.71
CA GLN A 641 -4.90 -64.55 5.99
C GLN A 641 -4.80 -65.73 5.00
N LYS A 642 -4.62 -65.43 3.71
CA LYS A 642 -4.43 -66.44 2.67
C LYS A 642 -3.14 -67.24 2.89
N GLN A 643 -2.03 -66.57 3.21
CA GLN A 643 -0.76 -67.26 3.48
C GLN A 643 -0.85 -68.10 4.77
N ARG A 644 -1.51 -67.60 5.81
CA ARG A 644 -1.74 -68.34 7.05
C ARG A 644 -2.55 -69.61 6.81
N ALA A 645 -3.64 -69.53 6.04
CA ALA A 645 -4.44 -70.69 5.66
C ALA A 645 -3.65 -71.71 4.81
N LEU A 646 -2.76 -71.25 3.93
CA LEU A 646 -1.86 -72.13 3.16
C LEU A 646 -0.83 -72.81 4.06
N THR A 647 -0.23 -72.09 5.00
CA THR A 647 0.71 -72.63 5.99
C THR A 647 0.04 -73.69 6.86
N GLU A 648 -1.16 -73.44 7.36
CA GLU A 648 -1.93 -74.42 8.16
C GLU A 648 -2.27 -75.69 7.35
N ARG A 649 -2.66 -75.54 6.07
CA ARG A 649 -2.91 -76.69 5.19
C ARG A 649 -1.63 -77.48 4.92
N ALA A 650 -0.52 -76.80 4.66
CA ALA A 650 0.77 -77.45 4.41
C ALA A 650 1.27 -78.20 5.66
N ALA A 651 1.07 -77.63 6.85
CA ALA A 651 1.39 -78.26 8.13
C ALA A 651 0.52 -79.51 8.39
N LYS A 652 -0.78 -79.47 8.08
CA LYS A 652 -1.67 -80.64 8.19
C LYS A 652 -1.37 -81.76 7.19
N ALA A 653 -0.83 -81.43 6.03
CA ALA A 653 -0.51 -82.37 4.97
C ALA A 653 0.90 -82.99 5.06
N ASP A 654 1.67 -82.66 6.10
CA ASP A 654 3.04 -83.14 6.34
C ASP A 654 3.98 -82.92 5.13
N LEU A 655 3.77 -81.82 4.40
CA LEU A 655 4.49 -81.51 3.18
C LEU A 655 5.87 -80.90 3.49
N LEU A 656 6.92 -81.37 2.81
CA LEU A 656 8.33 -80.93 2.92
C LEU A 656 8.61 -79.41 2.70
N ASN A 657 7.60 -78.58 2.44
CA ASN A 657 7.74 -77.17 2.06
C ASN A 657 7.19 -76.15 3.10
N VAL A 658 6.89 -76.56 4.34
CA VAL A 658 6.39 -75.65 5.40
C VAL A 658 7.29 -74.41 5.61
N SER A 659 8.61 -74.57 5.50
CA SER A 659 9.57 -73.46 5.65
C SER A 659 9.44 -72.35 4.60
N ARG A 660 8.98 -72.69 3.37
CA ARG A 660 8.71 -71.70 2.32
C ARG A 660 7.45 -70.90 2.63
N TYR A 661 6.39 -71.57 3.10
CA TYR A 661 5.14 -70.91 3.48
C TYR A 661 5.32 -70.02 4.72
N ASN A 662 6.14 -70.43 5.69
CA ASN A 662 6.47 -69.59 6.85
C ASN A 662 7.16 -68.28 6.43
N ARG A 663 8.13 -68.31 5.50
CA ARG A 663 8.79 -67.09 4.99
C ARG A 663 7.82 -66.15 4.26
N LEU A 664 6.86 -66.70 3.51
CA LEU A 664 5.83 -65.91 2.83
C LEU A 664 4.85 -65.28 3.84
N LEU A 665 4.52 -66.01 4.92
CA LEU A 665 3.70 -65.49 6.00
C LEU A 665 4.42 -64.38 6.78
N GLU A 666 5.70 -64.54 7.10
CA GLU A 666 6.53 -63.51 7.76
C GLU A 666 6.61 -62.23 6.90
N SER A 667 6.83 -62.37 5.58
CA SER A 667 6.80 -61.23 4.66
C SER A 667 5.43 -60.55 4.65
N ALA A 668 4.34 -61.29 4.58
CA ALA A 668 2.99 -60.71 4.59
C ALA A 668 2.66 -60.02 5.93
N GLN A 669 3.13 -60.55 7.06
CA GLN A 669 3.00 -59.92 8.38
C GLN A 669 3.80 -58.62 8.47
N LYS A 670 5.00 -58.59 7.88
CA LYS A 670 5.81 -57.38 7.80
C LYS A 670 5.13 -56.31 6.94
N ASP A 671 4.66 -56.69 5.73
CA ASP A 671 3.90 -55.80 4.83
C ASP A 671 2.68 -55.20 5.55
N LEU A 672 1.91 -56.03 6.27
CA LEU A 672 0.75 -55.58 7.06
C LEU A 672 1.16 -54.63 8.20
N GLY A 673 2.25 -54.92 8.89
CA GLY A 673 2.76 -54.07 9.97
C GLY A 673 3.20 -52.68 9.47
N GLU A 674 3.85 -52.62 8.30
CA GLU A 674 4.26 -51.36 7.66
C GLU A 674 3.04 -50.55 7.18
N ALA A 675 2.06 -51.20 6.53
CA ALA A 675 0.81 -50.56 6.11
C ALA A 675 0.01 -50.00 7.30
N THR A 676 -0.17 -50.81 8.35
CA THR A 676 -0.89 -50.40 9.58
C THR A 676 -0.21 -49.19 10.24
N LYS A 677 1.13 -49.20 10.32
CA LYS A 677 1.90 -48.09 10.88
C LYS A 677 1.72 -46.82 10.05
N ARG A 678 1.81 -46.92 8.71
CA ARG A 678 1.62 -45.79 7.79
C ARG A 678 0.22 -45.17 7.94
N THR A 679 -0.83 -46.00 7.97
CA THR A 679 -2.21 -45.55 8.21
C THR A 679 -2.34 -44.84 9.57
N ALA A 680 -1.73 -45.38 10.63
CA ALA A 680 -1.74 -44.77 11.96
C ALA A 680 -1.00 -43.42 11.99
N ASP A 681 0.15 -43.32 11.31
CA ASP A 681 0.94 -42.09 11.22
C ASP A 681 0.16 -40.98 10.47
N PHE A 682 -0.51 -41.31 9.35
CA PHE A 682 -1.37 -40.36 8.63
C PHE A 682 -2.56 -39.88 9.47
N LYS A 683 -3.23 -40.79 10.19
CA LYS A 683 -4.33 -40.42 11.11
C LYS A 683 -3.86 -39.52 12.23
N ALA A 684 -2.68 -39.81 12.82
CA ALA A 684 -2.09 -38.97 13.85
C ALA A 684 -1.73 -37.57 13.32
N GLN A 685 -1.22 -37.47 12.08
CA GLN A 685 -0.93 -36.21 11.43
C GLN A 685 -2.20 -35.40 11.14
N GLN A 686 -3.25 -36.03 10.62
CA GLN A 686 -4.54 -35.38 10.37
C GLN A 686 -5.17 -34.83 11.66
N ALA A 687 -5.10 -35.60 12.76
CA ALA A 687 -5.61 -35.16 14.06
C ALA A 687 -4.84 -33.94 14.63
N ARG A 688 -3.52 -33.89 14.46
CA ARG A 688 -2.70 -32.73 14.86
C ARG A 688 -3.06 -31.49 14.05
N LEU A 689 -3.13 -31.62 12.72
CA LEU A 689 -3.51 -30.52 11.83
C LEU A 689 -4.91 -29.97 12.14
N ALA A 690 -5.86 -30.82 12.51
CA ALA A 690 -7.19 -30.40 12.95
C ALA A 690 -7.14 -29.56 14.25
N ASP A 691 -6.41 -30.02 15.26
CA ASP A 691 -6.21 -29.29 16.53
C ASP A 691 -5.54 -27.93 16.30
N ASP A 692 -4.54 -27.89 15.44
CA ASP A 692 -3.81 -26.66 15.11
C ASP A 692 -4.66 -25.67 14.32
N LYS A 693 -5.48 -26.15 13.38
CA LYS A 693 -6.49 -25.34 12.69
C LYS A 693 -7.48 -24.73 13.68
N ASP A 694 -7.96 -25.49 14.66
CA ASP A 694 -8.89 -24.99 15.67
C ASP A 694 -8.23 -23.93 16.58
N LYS A 695 -6.96 -24.11 16.96
CA LYS A 695 -6.18 -23.08 17.70
C LYS A 695 -6.04 -21.79 16.90
N LEU A 696 -5.71 -21.88 15.61
CA LEU A 696 -5.59 -20.71 14.73
C LEU A 696 -6.93 -19.98 14.55
N ARG A 697 -8.04 -20.72 14.43
CA ARG A 697 -9.40 -20.14 14.37
C ARG A 697 -9.78 -19.45 15.68
N ALA A 698 -9.51 -20.07 16.82
CA ALA A 698 -9.77 -19.49 18.14
C ALA A 698 -8.96 -18.20 18.36
N PHE A 699 -7.67 -18.21 18.00
CA PHE A 699 -6.82 -17.03 18.05
C PHE A 699 -7.37 -15.90 17.16
N ARG A 700 -7.75 -16.22 15.92
CA ARG A 700 -8.33 -15.24 14.99
C ARG A 700 -9.57 -14.56 15.59
N ALA A 701 -10.49 -15.35 16.14
CA ALA A 701 -11.70 -14.82 16.76
C ALA A 701 -11.40 -13.91 17.98
N GLU A 702 -10.47 -14.30 18.86
CA GLU A 702 -10.07 -13.48 20.02
C GLU A 702 -9.48 -12.13 19.57
N ALA A 703 -8.62 -12.16 18.56
CA ALA A 703 -7.92 -10.99 18.07
C ALA A 703 -8.84 -10.06 17.23
N GLU A 704 -9.77 -10.59 16.44
CA GLU A 704 -10.85 -9.81 15.79
C GLU A 704 -11.74 -9.12 16.83
N ALA A 705 -12.12 -9.83 17.90
CA ALA A 705 -12.90 -9.23 18.99
C ALA A 705 -12.15 -8.13 19.73
N ALA A 706 -10.82 -8.26 19.90
CA ALA A 706 -9.99 -7.22 20.49
C ALA A 706 -9.85 -5.99 19.58
N LEU A 707 -9.65 -6.19 18.28
CA LEU A 707 -9.65 -5.10 17.29
C LEU A 707 -10.95 -4.32 17.31
N ALA A 708 -12.10 -4.99 17.36
CA ALA A 708 -13.39 -4.32 17.42
C ALA A 708 -13.53 -3.42 18.67
N ARG A 709 -12.98 -3.84 19.82
CA ARG A 709 -12.95 -3.02 21.05
C ARG A 709 -12.01 -1.83 20.94
N ILE A 710 -10.82 -2.05 20.38
CA ILE A 710 -9.84 -0.99 20.13
C ILE A 710 -10.43 0.06 19.18
N GLU A 711 -11.06 -0.39 18.09
CA GLU A 711 -11.69 0.49 17.10
C GLU A 711 -12.86 1.28 17.68
N ALA A 712 -13.73 0.64 18.47
CA ALA A 712 -14.80 1.34 19.18
C ALA A 712 -14.24 2.40 20.16
N THR A 713 -13.13 2.09 20.82
CA THR A 713 -12.46 3.05 21.73
C THR A 713 -11.74 4.15 20.96
N ARG A 714 -11.15 3.85 19.78
CA ARG A 714 -10.56 4.82 18.85
C ARG A 714 -11.59 5.85 18.43
N VAL A 715 -12.74 5.40 17.92
CA VAL A 715 -13.82 6.30 17.49
C VAL A 715 -14.27 7.19 18.65
N SER A 716 -14.44 6.61 19.85
CA SER A 716 -14.79 7.38 21.05
C SER A 716 -13.73 8.41 21.45
N LEU A 717 -12.44 8.08 21.33
CA LEU A 717 -11.34 8.99 21.66
C LEU A 717 -11.13 10.05 20.58
N HIS A 718 -11.37 9.74 19.31
CA HIS A 718 -11.25 10.70 18.22
C HIS A 718 -12.27 11.83 18.33
N VAL A 719 -13.51 11.50 18.72
CA VAL A 719 -14.53 12.50 19.08
C VAL A 719 -14.02 13.36 20.25
N LEU A 720 -13.46 12.72 21.28
CA LEU A 720 -12.86 13.40 22.44
C LEU A 720 -11.73 14.36 22.06
N ILE A 721 -10.80 13.92 21.21
CA ILE A 721 -9.68 14.75 20.71
C ILE A 721 -10.20 15.89 19.87
N SER A 722 -11.21 15.66 19.03
CA SER A 722 -11.79 16.70 18.18
C SER A 722 -12.52 17.75 19.02
N ASP A 723 -13.29 17.32 20.03
CA ASP A 723 -13.90 18.19 21.04
C ASP A 723 -12.83 18.98 21.81
N GLU A 724 -11.68 18.35 22.10
CA GLU A 724 -10.60 18.98 22.83
C GLU A 724 -9.80 19.95 21.97
N LYS A 725 -9.52 19.64 20.70
CA LYS A 725 -8.92 20.58 19.74
C LYS A 725 -9.83 21.78 19.52
N ALA A 726 -11.15 21.56 19.45
CA ALA A 726 -12.12 22.66 19.40
C ALA A 726 -12.11 23.49 20.71
N SER A 727 -11.99 22.83 21.87
CA SER A 727 -11.84 23.49 23.16
C SER A 727 -10.51 24.24 23.29
N GLN A 728 -9.42 23.71 22.72
CA GLN A 728 -8.09 24.32 22.65
C GLN A 728 -8.06 25.55 21.75
N LEU A 729 -8.71 25.49 20.58
CA LEU A 729 -8.85 26.65 19.70
C LEU A 729 -9.68 27.75 20.36
N SER A 730 -10.79 27.36 20.99
CA SER A 730 -11.58 28.27 21.84
C SER A 730 -10.74 28.81 23.00
N SER A 731 -9.75 28.04 23.45
CA SER A 731 -8.89 28.37 24.59
C SER A 731 -7.73 29.29 24.29
N ALA A 732 -7.01 29.03 23.22
CA ALA A 732 -6.02 29.94 22.71
C ALA A 732 -6.68 31.29 22.37
N ALA A 733 -7.83 31.26 21.68
CA ALA A 733 -8.59 32.46 21.34
C ALA A 733 -9.05 33.24 22.58
N LEU A 734 -9.54 32.55 23.61
CA LEU A 734 -9.88 33.17 24.89
C LEU A 734 -8.64 33.76 25.57
N SER A 735 -7.55 33.00 25.74
CA SER A 735 -6.33 33.46 26.40
C SER A 735 -5.68 34.66 25.69
N GLU A 736 -5.60 34.63 24.36
CA GLU A 736 -5.10 35.74 23.55
C GLU A 736 -6.00 36.97 23.68
N SER A 737 -7.32 36.78 23.68
CA SER A 737 -8.28 37.85 23.90
C SER A 737 -8.21 38.41 25.34
N LEU A 738 -8.01 37.59 26.37
CA LEU A 738 -7.81 38.07 27.75
C LEU A 738 -6.47 38.81 27.90
N ALA A 739 -5.41 38.36 27.23
CA ALA A 739 -4.13 39.06 27.18
C ALA A 739 -4.22 40.39 26.42
N ALA A 740 -5.06 40.46 25.38
CA ALA A 740 -5.38 41.71 24.68
C ALA A 740 -6.17 42.66 25.59
N ILE A 741 -7.16 42.15 26.33
CA ILE A 741 -7.91 42.93 27.34
C ILE A 741 -6.95 43.46 28.41
N TYR A 742 -6.04 42.63 28.93
CA TYR A 742 -5.00 43.02 29.90
C TYR A 742 -4.08 44.13 29.37
N LYS A 743 -3.66 44.05 28.10
CA LYS A 743 -2.84 45.09 27.47
C LYS A 743 -3.61 46.41 27.29
N SER A 744 -4.92 46.34 27.09
CA SER A 744 -5.78 47.54 27.01
C SER A 744 -6.15 48.14 28.37
N THR A 745 -5.86 47.47 29.48
CA THR A 745 -6.12 47.98 30.85
C THR A 745 -4.94 48.76 31.48
N ILE A 746 -3.80 48.96 30.81
CA ILE A 746 -2.59 49.64 31.36
C ILE A 746 -2.18 50.90 30.56
N PRO A 747 -1.74 52.03 31.19
CA PRO A 747 -2.19 52.67 32.41
C PRO A 747 -2.96 53.98 32.11
N LEU A 748 -4.11 54.11 32.76
CA LEU A 748 -4.94 55.32 32.75
C LEU A 748 -4.24 56.42 33.57
N ASP A 749 -3.64 57.40 32.90
CA ASP A 749 -3.06 58.57 33.56
C ASP A 749 -4.11 59.65 33.85
N ASP A 750 -3.77 60.58 34.76
CA ASP A 750 -4.63 61.70 35.18
C ASP A 750 -5.00 62.69 34.05
N HIS A 751 -4.54 62.45 32.82
CA HIS A 751 -4.73 63.33 31.66
C HIS A 751 -5.68 62.73 30.61
N THR A 752 -6.08 61.47 30.77
CA THR A 752 -6.97 60.78 29.84
C THR A 752 -8.44 61.09 30.16
N LYS A 753 -9.07 61.96 29.37
CA LYS A 753 -10.50 62.36 29.51
C LYS A 753 -11.44 61.16 29.30
N ALA A 754 -12.71 61.27 29.72
CA ALA A 754 -13.73 60.22 29.60
C ALA A 754 -13.85 59.55 28.21
N ARG A 755 -13.49 60.26 27.13
CA ARG A 755 -13.39 59.69 25.78
C ARG A 755 -12.32 58.61 25.63
N GLY A 756 -11.12 58.85 26.16
CA GLY A 756 -10.03 57.88 26.07
C GLY A 756 -10.35 56.63 26.88
N PHE A 757 -10.98 56.81 28.05
CA PHE A 757 -11.57 55.74 28.84
C PHE A 757 -12.60 54.93 28.05
N ALA A 758 -13.56 55.59 27.39
CA ALA A 758 -14.60 54.91 26.62
C ALA A 758 -14.04 54.19 25.38
N ALA A 759 -13.07 54.77 24.68
CA ALA A 759 -12.43 54.14 23.51
C ALA A 759 -11.65 52.88 23.90
N ALA A 760 -10.88 52.93 24.99
CA ALA A 760 -10.15 51.78 25.51
C ALA A 760 -11.10 50.67 25.99
N LEU A 761 -12.14 51.03 26.76
CA LEU A 761 -13.12 50.06 27.23
C LEU A 761 -13.99 49.48 26.11
N LEU A 762 -14.29 50.25 25.06
CA LEU A 762 -15.01 49.75 23.88
C LEU A 762 -14.21 48.67 23.15
N ALA A 763 -12.89 48.82 23.06
CA ALA A 763 -12.01 47.78 22.53
C ALA A 763 -12.07 46.51 23.41
N VAL A 764 -11.99 46.68 24.74
CA VAL A 764 -12.14 45.58 25.71
C VAL A 764 -13.47 44.84 25.56
N ILE A 765 -14.58 45.56 25.46
CA ILE A 765 -15.93 44.98 25.37
C ILE A 765 -16.13 44.23 24.06
N ARG A 766 -15.66 44.77 22.93
CA ARG A 766 -15.74 44.07 21.64
C ARG A 766 -14.99 42.74 21.67
N HIS A 767 -13.81 42.71 22.29
CA HIS A 767 -13.04 41.48 22.49
C HIS A 767 -13.69 40.53 23.51
N ALA A 768 -14.28 41.05 24.58
CA ALA A 768 -15.00 40.23 25.57
C ALA A 768 -16.27 39.60 24.97
N LEU A 769 -16.97 40.32 24.09
CA LEU A 769 -18.21 39.86 23.44
C LEU A 769 -17.96 38.85 22.32
N SER A 770 -16.76 38.82 21.73
CA SER A 770 -16.36 37.75 20.81
C SER A 770 -16.12 36.41 21.50
N ILE A 771 -16.06 36.39 22.85
CA ILE A 771 -15.91 35.18 23.65
C ILE A 771 -17.27 34.71 24.15
N GLU A 772 -17.71 33.52 23.72
CA GLU A 772 -18.97 32.87 24.14
C GLU A 772 -19.13 32.82 25.68
N LEU A 773 -18.07 32.40 26.38
CA LEU A 773 -18.07 32.27 27.85
C LEU A 773 -18.32 33.61 28.55
N LEU A 774 -17.67 34.70 28.14
CA LEU A 774 -17.87 36.02 28.73
C LEU A 774 -19.20 36.64 28.29
N ARG A 775 -19.56 36.50 27.01
CA ARG A 775 -20.83 36.99 26.46
C ARG A 775 -22.04 36.43 27.19
N THR A 776 -22.03 35.13 27.49
CA THR A 776 -23.11 34.46 28.23
C THR A 776 -23.23 34.92 29.69
N GLN A 777 -22.17 35.49 30.27
CA GLN A 777 -22.22 36.09 31.61
C GLN A 777 -22.67 37.55 31.61
N LEU A 778 -22.74 38.21 30.45
CA LEU A 778 -23.17 39.60 30.38
C LEU A 778 -24.68 39.72 30.67
N ARG A 779 -25.01 40.30 31.83
CA ARG A 779 -26.41 40.55 32.25
C ARG A 779 -27.01 41.81 31.63
N PHE A 780 -26.23 42.54 30.84
CA PHE A 780 -26.62 43.78 30.18
C PHE A 780 -26.75 43.61 28.67
N ASP A 781 -27.55 44.45 28.04
CA ASP A 781 -27.67 44.49 26.58
C ASP A 781 -26.34 44.97 25.98
N ALA A 782 -25.62 44.05 25.33
CA ALA A 782 -24.33 44.28 24.71
C ALA A 782 -24.37 45.46 23.73
N ALA A 783 -25.43 45.57 22.93
CA ALA A 783 -25.57 46.61 21.92
C ALA A 783 -25.72 48.00 22.56
N LYS A 784 -26.44 48.08 23.69
CA LYS A 784 -26.55 49.33 24.45
C LYS A 784 -25.23 49.75 25.09
N LEU A 785 -24.51 48.78 25.66
CA LEU A 785 -23.21 49.04 26.28
C LEU A 785 -22.19 49.55 25.25
N GLU A 786 -22.12 48.90 24.09
CA GLU A 786 -21.26 49.34 22.97
C GLU A 786 -21.68 50.69 22.42
N LEU A 787 -22.98 50.95 22.27
CA LEU A 787 -23.51 52.22 21.78
C LEU A 787 -23.12 53.38 22.70
N VAL A 788 -23.36 53.24 24.02
CA VAL A 788 -23.04 54.28 25.01
C VAL A 788 -21.54 54.61 24.99
N LEU A 789 -20.68 53.59 24.99
CA LEU A 789 -19.24 53.81 24.95
C LEU A 789 -18.76 54.36 23.61
N SER A 790 -19.36 53.94 22.50
CA SER A 790 -19.04 54.49 21.19
C SER A 790 -19.48 55.95 21.06
N ASP A 791 -20.62 56.33 21.61
CA ASP A 791 -21.11 57.71 21.63
C ASP A 791 -20.19 58.60 22.48
N ILE A 792 -19.77 58.12 23.65
CA ILE A 792 -18.81 58.83 24.51
C ILE A 792 -17.49 59.02 23.76
N ALA A 793 -16.92 57.93 23.22
CA ALA A 793 -15.64 57.93 22.51
C ALA A 793 -15.64 58.85 21.28
N ASN A 794 -16.73 58.87 20.52
CA ASN A 794 -16.85 59.60 19.25
C ASN A 794 -17.48 61.00 19.37
N SER A 795 -17.94 61.42 20.55
CA SER A 795 -18.57 62.73 20.69
C SER A 795 -17.67 63.84 20.13
N ALA A 796 -18.24 64.83 19.42
CA ALA A 796 -17.48 65.98 18.92
C ALA A 796 -17.18 66.96 20.07
N TYR A 797 -16.07 67.71 19.99
CA TYR A 797 -15.59 68.59 21.07
C TYR A 797 -16.59 69.67 21.49
#